data_AF-A0A3M7L4G0-F1
#
_entry.id   AF-A0A3M7L4G0-F1
#
_cell.length_a   1.000
_cell.length_b   1.000
_cell.length_c   1.000
_cell.angle_alpha   90.00
_cell.angle_beta   90.00
_cell.angle_gamma   90.00
#
_symmetry.space_group_name_H-M   'P 1'
#
loop_
_entity.id
_entity.type
_entity.pdbx_description
1 polymer ?
#
loop_
_entity_poly.entity_id
_entity_poly.type
_entity_poly.pdbx_seq_one_letter_code
_entity_poly.pdbx_strand_id
1 'polypeptide(L)'
;TGPRLADHWEKSVVDDVFSSALRKQTGVSLKYMLDFGSRPIERQLILSAQFLHNELPVRLAHRVAELENSPYGLSAKPHVLKVRDWYVESFKELRAFSRIRNASDEEEFTNLLRHIYFRHRNVVPVLAMGVAELKRELQHEVGLNDLPDIHQMLDSFYLSRIGIRMLIGQHVALHEPQKENHIGLIDTRCSPGVVCADAIADARMICMREKGSAPEVSIYGDPGFAFPYVPSHLHHMVFELVKNSLRAVYDRWEDAAQEPPPIRVVVAEGEEDICIKVSDEGGGIARSGQPKIWTYLYTTARSPLEDIRDRSAGSTESAEGPSVLAGYGYGLPISRLYARYFGGDLQMISMENYGTDAYLHLNRLGNHAEAWRDSVRAPFLDRCKDGSVDPRDFETWLIQDFFFARECTRFIALNVANAPFKLFPTLLGGLTAIDDELQWFQGELEKRNVIVEEHNPLPTCAQYIEYLNKSTGIPYAVQLTILWVVEKAYHDSWRLNSPMEEPYGTYAQRWASDAFAEYILALEGHLDTLMETEGSAVREAASEAFLEVCKLEKEFWGMRPRTRVHRAVQIPPDQGMSVCNDLHAEHSTAWSQAVSHPFLEACRDGTLDLKAFDTWLVQDYLFVLEFARFMALAITKAPYRHFHTLLGGIIALEDELSWFQGCLGTRGINLEEEAAKAPCQEYIDYMHSCNDQPYPIHVTVLWAIEKAYHEAWHAHQPPQPNQAPYDYATERWASEPFSKYVKELQAVADDALASATRDERTAARAAFINVCRLERDFWAMAYET
;
A
#
# COMPACT_ATOMS: atom_id res chain seq x y z
N THR A 1 -0.15 -29.94 -37.99
CA THR A 1 -0.98 -29.94 -36.77
C THR A 1 -0.70 -31.22 -36.01
N GLY A 2 -0.11 -31.13 -34.82
CA GLY A 2 0.20 -32.29 -33.97
C GLY A 2 -1.02 -32.82 -33.21
N PRO A 3 -0.86 -33.92 -32.44
CA PRO A 3 -1.94 -34.47 -31.61
C PRO A 3 -2.38 -33.47 -30.54
N ARG A 4 -3.68 -33.17 -30.51
CA ARG A 4 -4.29 -32.26 -29.54
C ARG A 4 -4.52 -32.97 -28.21
N LEU A 5 -4.67 -32.21 -27.14
CA LEU A 5 -4.95 -32.73 -25.80
C LEU A 5 -6.19 -33.64 -25.78
N ALA A 6 -7.23 -33.27 -26.56
CA ALA A 6 -8.46 -34.05 -26.72
C ALA A 6 -8.28 -35.40 -27.43
N ASP A 7 -7.15 -35.64 -28.10
CA ASP A 7 -6.84 -36.90 -28.77
C ASP A 7 -6.22 -37.94 -27.80
N HIS A 8 -5.69 -37.49 -26.65
CA HIS A 8 -4.96 -38.32 -25.69
C HIS A 8 -5.64 -38.43 -24.32
N TRP A 9 -6.50 -37.47 -23.96
CA TRP A 9 -7.13 -37.39 -22.64
C TRP A 9 -8.65 -37.39 -22.72
N GLU A 10 -9.30 -37.94 -21.69
CA GLU A 10 -10.76 -37.94 -21.58
C GLU A 10 -11.32 -36.51 -21.63
N LYS A 11 -12.43 -36.33 -22.35
CA LYS A 11 -13.07 -35.01 -22.53
C LYS A 11 -13.35 -34.29 -21.21
N SER A 12 -13.76 -35.03 -20.17
CA SER A 12 -13.99 -34.49 -18.83
C SER A 12 -12.76 -33.84 -18.22
N VAL A 13 -11.58 -34.45 -18.36
CA VAL A 13 -10.30 -33.92 -17.88
C VAL A 13 -9.90 -32.68 -18.69
N VAL A 14 -10.06 -32.74 -20.01
CA VAL A 14 -9.76 -31.61 -20.90
C VAL A 14 -10.62 -30.39 -20.57
N ASP A 15 -11.92 -30.58 -20.40
CA ASP A 15 -12.86 -29.51 -20.04
C ASP A 15 -12.54 -28.93 -18.64
N ASP A 16 -12.15 -29.76 -17.66
CA ASP A 16 -11.75 -29.31 -16.31
C ASP A 16 -10.43 -28.54 -16.32
N VAL A 17 -9.46 -28.95 -17.14
CA VAL A 17 -8.20 -28.20 -17.34
C VAL A 17 -8.49 -26.81 -17.90
N PHE A 18 -9.21 -26.70 -19.02
CA PHE A 18 -9.46 -25.39 -19.63
C PHE A 18 -10.35 -24.50 -18.76
N SER A 19 -11.35 -25.04 -18.07
CA SER A 19 -12.15 -24.27 -17.12
C SER A 19 -11.34 -23.82 -15.89
N SER A 20 -10.41 -24.64 -15.41
CA SER A 20 -9.50 -24.28 -14.31
C SER A 20 -8.46 -23.24 -14.75
N ALA A 21 -8.02 -23.26 -16.02
CA ALA A 21 -7.11 -22.26 -16.58
C ALA A 21 -7.75 -20.86 -16.72
N LEU A 22 -9.08 -20.75 -16.71
CA LEU A 22 -9.76 -19.45 -16.68
C LEU A 22 -9.78 -18.80 -15.28
N ARG A 23 -9.39 -19.55 -14.23
CA ARG A 23 -9.36 -19.03 -12.86
C ARG A 23 -8.08 -18.23 -12.62
N LYS A 24 -8.19 -17.15 -11.85
CA LYS A 24 -7.04 -16.31 -11.48
C LYS A 24 -6.15 -17.03 -10.45
N GLN A 25 -4.84 -16.94 -10.62
CA GLN A 25 -3.84 -17.45 -9.68
C GLN A 25 -3.71 -16.49 -8.49
N THR A 26 -3.50 -17.03 -7.29
CA THR A 26 -3.31 -16.25 -6.07
C THR A 26 -1.82 -15.95 -5.87
N GLY A 27 -1.42 -14.69 -5.83
CA GLY A 27 -0.04 -14.30 -5.50
C GLY A 27 0.29 -14.60 -4.04
N VAL A 28 1.51 -15.10 -3.77
CA VAL A 28 1.98 -15.40 -2.41
C VAL A 28 3.36 -14.78 -2.23
N SER A 29 3.48 -13.82 -1.30
CA SER A 29 4.75 -13.15 -1.00
C SER A 29 5.66 -14.02 -0.11
N LEU A 30 6.97 -13.74 -0.14
CA LEU A 30 7.92 -14.48 0.70
C LEU A 30 7.73 -14.17 2.19
N LYS A 31 7.32 -12.94 2.53
CA LYS A 31 6.92 -12.55 3.89
C LYS A 31 5.72 -13.36 4.39
N TYR A 32 4.69 -13.55 3.56
CA TYR A 32 3.58 -14.43 3.91
C TYR A 32 4.06 -15.86 4.20
N MET A 33 5.01 -16.39 3.42
CA MET A 33 5.59 -17.72 3.67
C MET A 33 6.41 -17.78 4.98
N LEU A 34 7.11 -16.70 5.33
CA LEU A 34 7.85 -16.56 6.59
C LEU A 34 6.90 -16.50 7.79
N ASP A 35 5.96 -15.56 7.78
CA ASP A 35 5.00 -15.34 8.87
C ASP A 35 4.15 -16.60 9.11
N PHE A 36 3.72 -17.23 8.02
CA PHE A 36 2.95 -18.47 8.07
C PHE A 36 3.78 -19.65 8.56
N GLY A 37 5.05 -19.78 8.14
CA GLY A 37 5.91 -20.90 8.50
C GLY A 37 6.61 -20.79 9.85
N SER A 38 6.58 -19.61 10.49
CA SER A 38 7.33 -19.33 11.74
C SER A 38 6.91 -20.18 12.95
N ARG A 39 5.71 -20.79 12.93
CA ARG A 39 5.20 -21.63 14.01
C ARG A 39 4.41 -22.84 13.46
N PRO A 40 5.06 -23.85 12.87
CA PRO A 40 4.38 -24.93 12.16
C PRO A 40 3.60 -25.85 13.10
N ILE A 41 2.46 -25.36 13.59
CA ILE A 41 1.46 -26.14 14.32
C ILE A 41 0.64 -26.94 13.31
N GLU A 42 0.15 -28.10 13.70
CA GLU A 42 -0.68 -29.00 12.86
C GLU A 42 -1.78 -28.24 12.09
N ARG A 43 -2.44 -27.28 12.75
CA ARG A 43 -3.47 -26.44 12.13
C ARG A 43 -2.95 -25.61 10.94
N GLN A 44 -1.73 -25.08 11.01
CA GLN A 44 -1.15 -24.31 9.92
C GLN A 44 -0.77 -25.21 8.73
N LEU A 45 -0.25 -26.41 8.98
CA LEU A 45 0.06 -27.37 7.91
C LEU A 45 -1.22 -27.75 7.14
N ILE A 46 -2.32 -28.01 7.86
CA ILE A 46 -3.64 -28.26 7.25
C ILE A 46 -4.12 -27.08 6.41
N LEU A 47 -3.98 -25.84 6.91
CA LEU A 47 -4.38 -24.64 6.15
C LEU A 47 -3.52 -24.45 4.89
N SER A 48 -2.22 -24.72 4.98
CA SER A 48 -1.30 -24.70 3.83
C SER A 48 -1.70 -25.74 2.79
N ALA A 49 -1.95 -26.96 3.22
CA ALA A 49 -2.38 -28.05 2.35
C ALA A 49 -3.73 -27.74 1.67
N GLN A 50 -4.69 -27.18 2.42
CA GLN A 50 -5.98 -26.73 1.86
C GLN A 50 -5.82 -25.62 0.82
N PHE A 51 -4.91 -24.66 1.06
CA PHE A 51 -4.58 -23.64 0.06
C PHE A 51 -4.02 -24.29 -1.21
N LEU A 52 -3.00 -25.15 -1.07
CA LEU A 52 -2.34 -25.81 -2.20
C LEU A 52 -3.27 -26.75 -2.97
N HIS A 53 -4.16 -27.47 -2.29
CA HIS A 53 -5.20 -28.31 -2.89
C HIS A 53 -6.12 -27.53 -3.83
N ASN A 54 -6.37 -26.25 -3.54
CA ASN A 54 -7.19 -25.37 -4.37
C ASN A 54 -6.38 -24.59 -5.43
N GLU A 55 -5.17 -24.18 -5.10
CA GLU A 55 -4.34 -23.28 -5.92
C GLU A 55 -3.52 -24.04 -6.98
N LEU A 56 -2.91 -25.18 -6.64
CA LEU A 56 -2.04 -25.91 -7.57
C LEU A 56 -2.76 -26.40 -8.83
N PRO A 57 -4.00 -26.93 -8.79
CA PRO A 57 -4.71 -27.29 -10.01
C PRO A 57 -4.89 -26.12 -10.98
N VAL A 58 -5.18 -24.92 -10.47
CA VAL A 58 -5.28 -23.70 -11.29
C VAL A 58 -3.94 -23.43 -11.97
N ARG A 59 -2.85 -23.38 -11.21
CA ARG A 59 -1.52 -23.11 -11.76
C ARG A 59 -1.08 -24.16 -12.79
N LEU A 60 -1.32 -25.44 -12.54
CA LEU A 60 -1.00 -26.51 -13.49
C LEU A 60 -1.85 -26.41 -14.75
N ALA A 61 -3.15 -26.11 -14.64
CA ALA A 61 -4.03 -25.94 -15.79
C ALA A 61 -3.57 -24.81 -16.72
N HIS A 62 -3.14 -23.67 -16.16
CA HIS A 62 -2.51 -22.59 -16.93
C HIS A 62 -1.30 -23.09 -17.73
N ARG A 63 -0.45 -23.94 -17.15
CA ARG A 63 0.72 -24.52 -17.85
C ARG A 63 0.32 -25.48 -18.96
N VAL A 64 -0.70 -26.31 -18.76
CA VAL A 64 -1.23 -27.19 -19.82
C VAL A 64 -1.75 -26.35 -20.98
N ALA A 65 -2.56 -25.33 -20.70
CA ALA A 65 -3.12 -24.44 -21.72
C ALA A 65 -2.03 -23.69 -22.50
N GLU A 66 -0.98 -23.21 -21.82
CA GLU A 66 0.16 -22.51 -22.45
C GLU A 66 0.99 -23.45 -23.35
N LEU A 67 1.24 -24.68 -22.92
CA LEU A 67 1.95 -25.70 -23.73
C LEU A 67 1.14 -26.15 -24.94
N GLU A 68 -0.18 -26.31 -24.79
CA GLU A 68 -1.08 -26.69 -25.88
C GLU A 68 -1.16 -25.61 -26.97
N ASN A 69 -1.15 -24.34 -26.56
CA ASN A 69 -1.23 -23.18 -27.45
C ASN A 69 0.14 -22.60 -27.85
N SER A 70 1.23 -23.33 -27.61
CA SER A 70 2.58 -22.84 -27.92
C SER A 70 2.79 -22.59 -29.43
N PRO A 71 3.43 -21.46 -29.82
CA PRO A 71 3.44 -20.97 -31.20
C PRO A 71 4.38 -21.76 -32.12
N TYR A 72 4.32 -21.47 -33.43
CA TYR A 72 5.22 -22.00 -34.46
C TYR A 72 5.28 -23.55 -34.55
N GLY A 73 4.23 -24.23 -34.07
CA GLY A 73 4.20 -25.69 -34.00
C GLY A 73 5.04 -26.29 -32.87
N LEU A 74 5.50 -25.48 -31.90
CA LEU A 74 6.18 -25.96 -30.70
C LEU A 74 5.28 -26.93 -29.91
N SER A 75 3.98 -26.66 -29.82
CA SER A 75 3.01 -27.52 -29.14
C SER A 75 2.94 -28.94 -29.69
N ALA A 76 3.34 -29.15 -30.94
CA ALA A 76 3.35 -30.46 -31.59
C ALA A 76 4.64 -31.27 -31.36
N LYS A 77 5.66 -30.69 -30.71
CA LYS A 77 6.96 -31.38 -30.53
C LYS A 77 6.84 -32.51 -29.50
N PRO A 78 7.39 -33.71 -29.75
CA PRO A 78 7.28 -34.86 -28.84
C PRO A 78 7.68 -34.55 -27.39
N HIS A 79 8.74 -33.76 -27.23
CA HIS A 79 9.23 -33.36 -25.91
C HIS A 79 8.30 -32.36 -25.19
N VAL A 80 7.66 -31.46 -25.94
CA VAL A 80 6.67 -30.50 -25.40
C VAL A 80 5.40 -31.23 -24.98
N LEU A 81 4.92 -32.16 -25.82
CA LEU A 81 3.79 -33.04 -25.50
C LEU A 81 4.05 -33.86 -24.24
N LYS A 82 5.26 -34.42 -24.09
CA LYS A 82 5.66 -35.16 -22.89
C LYS A 82 5.59 -34.30 -21.62
N VAL A 83 6.07 -33.05 -21.69
CA VAL A 83 5.96 -32.11 -20.55
C VAL A 83 4.50 -31.79 -20.28
N ARG A 84 3.70 -31.47 -21.30
CA ARG A 84 2.26 -31.21 -21.17
C ARG A 84 1.56 -32.37 -20.45
N ASP A 85 1.82 -33.60 -20.85
CA ASP A 85 1.21 -34.80 -20.28
C ASP A 85 1.60 -35.01 -18.81
N TRP A 86 2.82 -34.64 -18.38
CA TRP A 86 3.20 -34.63 -16.95
C TRP A 86 2.37 -33.64 -16.12
N TYR A 87 2.09 -32.46 -16.67
CA TYR A 87 1.24 -31.45 -16.02
C TYR A 87 -0.22 -31.91 -15.93
N VAL A 88 -0.73 -32.57 -16.98
CA VAL A 88 -2.09 -33.14 -16.99
C VAL A 88 -2.24 -34.26 -15.97
N GLU A 89 -1.26 -35.16 -15.86
CA GLU A 89 -1.27 -36.23 -14.86
C GLU A 89 -1.29 -35.65 -13.44
N SER A 90 -0.40 -34.68 -13.16
CA SER A 90 -0.34 -34.01 -11.86
C SER A 90 -1.62 -33.24 -11.54
N PHE A 91 -2.24 -32.61 -12.55
CA PHE A 91 -3.53 -31.94 -12.40
C PHE A 91 -4.62 -32.94 -12.02
N LYS A 92 -4.72 -34.06 -12.74
CA LYS A 92 -5.70 -35.11 -12.50
C LYS A 92 -5.57 -35.70 -11.10
N GLU A 93 -4.35 -36.00 -10.65
CA GLU A 93 -4.10 -36.52 -9.30
C GLU A 93 -4.56 -35.53 -8.21
N LEU A 94 -4.23 -34.24 -8.36
CA LEU A 94 -4.67 -33.21 -7.40
C LEU A 94 -6.18 -33.05 -7.36
N ARG A 95 -6.86 -33.12 -8.52
CA ARG A 95 -8.32 -33.02 -8.62
C ARG A 95 -9.04 -34.24 -8.07
N ALA A 96 -8.43 -35.42 -8.18
CA ALA A 96 -8.95 -36.66 -7.60
C ALA A 96 -8.74 -36.75 -6.08
N PHE A 97 -7.80 -35.98 -5.52
CA PHE A 97 -7.54 -35.97 -4.08
C PHE A 97 -8.71 -35.37 -3.30
N SER A 98 -9.15 -36.08 -2.26
CA SER A 98 -10.30 -35.68 -1.44
C SER A 98 -10.00 -34.42 -0.61
N ARG A 99 -11.05 -33.69 -0.22
CA ARG A 99 -10.89 -32.47 0.60
C ARG A 99 -10.18 -32.79 1.92
N ILE A 100 -9.12 -32.04 2.22
CA ILE A 100 -8.26 -32.15 3.41
C ILE A 100 -8.99 -31.60 4.65
N ARG A 101 -9.18 -32.43 5.68
CA ARG A 101 -9.93 -32.08 6.90
C ARG A 101 -9.13 -32.24 8.19
N ASN A 102 -8.14 -33.10 8.19
CA ASN A 102 -7.37 -33.49 9.37
C ASN A 102 -5.90 -33.76 9.00
N ALA A 103 -5.06 -34.03 10.00
CA ALA A 103 -3.64 -34.27 9.82
C ALA A 103 -3.31 -35.51 8.97
N SER A 104 -4.13 -36.56 9.01
CA SER A 104 -3.92 -37.75 8.17
C SER A 104 -4.12 -37.43 6.68
N ASP A 105 -5.18 -36.69 6.36
CA ASP A 105 -5.43 -36.25 4.97
C ASP A 105 -4.30 -35.32 4.48
N GLU A 106 -3.79 -34.49 5.39
CA GLU A 106 -2.70 -33.54 5.14
C GLU A 106 -1.39 -34.26 4.84
N GLU A 107 -1.03 -35.30 5.61
CA GLU A 107 0.17 -36.10 5.40
C GLU A 107 0.12 -36.88 4.06
N GLU A 108 -1.04 -37.48 3.74
CA GLU A 108 -1.27 -38.12 2.45
C GLU A 108 -1.14 -37.14 1.27
N PHE A 109 -1.67 -35.93 1.43
CA PHE A 109 -1.55 -34.87 0.43
C PHE A 109 -0.09 -34.42 0.26
N THR A 110 0.66 -34.27 1.35
CA THR A 110 2.09 -33.95 1.33
C THR A 110 2.90 -35.01 0.55
N ASN A 111 2.56 -36.29 0.69
CA ASN A 111 3.17 -37.36 -0.10
C ASN A 111 2.86 -37.23 -1.60
N LEU A 112 1.62 -36.91 -1.98
CA LEU A 112 1.27 -36.60 -3.37
C LEU A 112 2.09 -35.42 -3.90
N LEU A 113 2.25 -34.35 -3.11
CA LEU A 113 3.05 -33.19 -3.50
C LEU A 113 4.53 -33.53 -3.72
N ARG A 114 5.12 -34.42 -2.90
CA ARG A 114 6.48 -34.94 -3.12
C ARG A 114 6.61 -35.66 -4.46
N HIS A 115 5.63 -36.49 -4.82
CA HIS A 115 5.61 -37.19 -6.11
C HIS A 115 5.51 -36.21 -7.28
N ILE A 116 4.64 -35.20 -7.20
CA ILE A 116 4.51 -34.15 -8.23
C ILE A 116 5.81 -33.35 -8.37
N TYR A 117 6.44 -32.97 -7.25
CA TYR A 117 7.70 -32.24 -7.24
C TYR A 117 8.81 -33.01 -7.99
N PHE A 118 8.89 -34.33 -7.75
CA PHE A 118 9.86 -35.20 -8.40
C PHE A 118 9.55 -35.42 -9.89
N ARG A 119 8.29 -35.65 -10.26
CA ARG A 119 7.85 -35.80 -11.67
C ARG A 119 8.31 -34.61 -12.52
N HIS A 120 8.21 -33.40 -11.97
CA HIS A 120 8.55 -32.17 -12.68
C HIS A 120 10.03 -31.76 -12.61
N ARG A 121 10.92 -32.58 -12.03
CA ARG A 121 12.36 -32.27 -11.90
C ARG A 121 13.02 -32.02 -13.25
N ASN A 122 12.67 -32.80 -14.27
CA ASN A 122 13.31 -32.82 -15.60
C ASN A 122 12.57 -31.98 -16.65
N VAL A 123 11.64 -31.11 -16.25
CA VAL A 123 10.87 -30.27 -17.20
C VAL A 123 11.77 -29.35 -18.02
N VAL A 124 12.75 -28.67 -17.40
CA VAL A 124 13.64 -27.74 -18.10
C VAL A 124 14.43 -28.42 -19.23
N PRO A 125 15.22 -29.48 -18.98
CA PRO A 125 15.99 -30.14 -20.05
C PRO A 125 15.08 -30.77 -21.12
N VAL A 126 13.92 -31.33 -20.74
CA VAL A 126 12.99 -31.90 -21.73
C VAL A 126 12.38 -30.82 -22.61
N LEU A 127 11.94 -29.70 -22.04
CA LEU A 127 11.38 -28.61 -22.85
C LEU A 127 12.44 -27.98 -23.76
N ALA A 128 13.68 -27.84 -23.28
CA ALA A 128 14.80 -27.38 -24.09
C ALA A 128 15.07 -28.28 -25.32
N MET A 129 14.88 -29.60 -25.20
CA MET A 129 14.95 -30.51 -26.35
C MET A 129 13.88 -30.21 -27.41
N GLY A 130 12.65 -29.91 -26.99
CA GLY A 130 11.56 -29.54 -27.91
C GLY A 130 11.80 -28.20 -28.61
N VAL A 131 12.37 -27.22 -27.90
CA VAL A 131 12.75 -25.93 -28.48
C VAL A 131 13.94 -26.08 -29.43
N ALA A 132 14.91 -26.93 -29.11
CA ALA A 132 16.03 -27.26 -30.01
C ALA A 132 15.60 -27.99 -31.29
N GLU A 133 14.57 -28.84 -31.20
CA GLU A 133 13.91 -29.44 -32.38
C GLU A 133 13.28 -28.38 -33.27
N LEU A 134 12.47 -27.49 -32.70
CA LEU A 134 11.86 -26.39 -33.44
C LEU A 134 12.91 -25.49 -34.10
N LYS A 135 13.97 -25.15 -33.37
CA LYS A 135 15.09 -24.34 -33.87
C LYS A 135 15.69 -24.94 -35.15
N ARG A 136 15.91 -26.25 -35.21
CA ARG A 136 16.50 -26.92 -36.38
C ARG A 136 15.59 -26.89 -37.60
N GLU A 137 14.27 -26.97 -37.39
CA GLU A 137 13.31 -26.86 -38.48
C GLU A 137 13.23 -25.42 -39.01
N LEU A 138 13.26 -24.43 -38.11
CA LEU A 138 13.18 -23.01 -38.48
C LEU A 138 14.50 -22.43 -39.02
N GLN A 139 15.63 -23.11 -38.80
CA GLN A 139 16.97 -22.69 -39.27
C GLN A 139 17.06 -22.49 -40.79
N HIS A 140 16.14 -23.07 -41.57
CA HIS A 140 16.09 -22.95 -43.02
C HIS A 140 15.11 -21.87 -43.53
N GLU A 141 14.28 -21.26 -42.67
CA GLU A 141 13.15 -20.42 -43.09
C GLU A 141 13.16 -18.98 -42.51
N VAL A 142 13.69 -18.74 -41.30
CA VAL A 142 13.59 -17.43 -40.60
C VAL A 142 14.85 -17.10 -39.78
N GLY A 143 15.16 -15.82 -39.61
CA GLY A 143 16.17 -15.34 -38.65
C GLY A 143 15.80 -15.70 -37.21
N LEU A 144 16.57 -16.58 -36.58
CA LEU A 144 16.29 -17.16 -35.25
C LEU A 144 16.17 -16.16 -34.08
N ASN A 145 16.54 -14.89 -34.24
CA ASN A 145 16.45 -13.87 -33.19
C ASN A 145 15.11 -13.09 -33.23
N ASP A 146 14.23 -13.38 -34.18
CA ASP A 146 13.02 -12.61 -34.47
C ASP A 146 11.73 -13.31 -34.01
N LEU A 147 11.79 -14.18 -32.99
CA LEU A 147 10.64 -14.93 -32.45
C LEU A 147 10.32 -14.52 -30.99
N PRO A 148 9.90 -13.26 -30.75
CA PRO A 148 9.64 -12.75 -29.40
C PRO A 148 8.57 -13.55 -28.65
N ASP A 149 7.57 -14.10 -29.36
CA ASP A 149 6.47 -14.84 -28.74
C ASP A 149 6.94 -16.12 -28.03
N ILE A 150 7.97 -16.79 -28.57
CA ILE A 150 8.55 -17.98 -27.92
C ILE A 150 9.23 -17.59 -26.61
N HIS A 151 9.97 -16.48 -26.62
CA HIS A 151 10.68 -16.02 -25.42
C HIS A 151 9.71 -15.55 -24.34
N GLN A 152 8.70 -14.76 -24.70
CA GLN A 152 7.68 -14.32 -23.76
C GLN A 152 6.90 -15.50 -23.16
N MET A 153 6.55 -16.50 -23.97
CA MET A 153 5.88 -17.72 -23.51
C MET A 153 6.78 -18.54 -22.57
N LEU A 154 8.06 -18.75 -22.91
CA LEU A 154 8.97 -19.51 -22.06
C LEU A 154 9.28 -18.78 -20.75
N ASP A 155 9.43 -17.45 -20.77
CA ASP A 155 9.59 -16.63 -19.57
C ASP A 155 8.39 -16.81 -18.63
N SER A 156 7.17 -16.63 -19.17
CA SER A 156 5.92 -16.87 -18.44
C SER A 156 5.88 -18.29 -17.88
N PHE A 157 6.17 -19.30 -18.72
CA PHE A 157 6.16 -20.72 -18.37
C PHE A 157 7.07 -21.01 -17.18
N TYR A 158 8.35 -20.61 -17.28
CA TYR A 158 9.36 -20.88 -16.27
C TYR A 158 9.13 -20.07 -14.99
N LEU A 159 8.66 -18.82 -15.08
CA LEU A 159 8.38 -18.02 -13.89
C LEU A 159 7.27 -18.64 -13.04
N SER A 160 6.14 -19.08 -13.63
CA SER A 160 5.13 -19.78 -12.81
C SER A 160 5.56 -21.20 -12.40
N ARG A 161 6.43 -21.88 -13.17
CA ARG A 161 7.05 -23.13 -12.69
C ARG A 161 7.90 -22.89 -11.44
N ILE A 162 8.69 -21.82 -11.38
CA ILE A 162 9.44 -21.42 -10.17
C ILE A 162 8.45 -21.24 -9.01
N GLY A 163 7.34 -20.53 -9.23
CA GLY A 163 6.30 -20.34 -8.22
C GLY A 163 5.62 -21.63 -7.74
N ILE A 164 5.31 -22.56 -8.65
CA ILE A 164 4.76 -23.89 -8.30
C ILE A 164 5.76 -24.67 -7.44
N ARG A 165 7.05 -24.68 -7.83
CA ARG A 165 8.11 -25.37 -7.08
C ARG A 165 8.35 -24.74 -5.72
N MET A 166 8.26 -23.42 -5.62
CA MET A 166 8.39 -22.70 -4.36
C MET A 166 7.26 -23.10 -3.40
N LEU A 167 6.01 -23.08 -3.86
CA LEU A 167 4.87 -23.46 -3.04
C LEU A 167 4.92 -24.90 -2.54
N ILE A 168 5.16 -25.85 -3.45
CA ILE A 168 5.26 -27.26 -3.11
C ILE A 168 6.45 -27.49 -2.18
N GLY A 169 7.61 -26.93 -2.54
CA GLY A 169 8.84 -27.11 -1.79
C GLY A 169 8.76 -26.52 -0.38
N GLN A 170 8.13 -25.35 -0.21
CA GLN A 170 7.92 -24.74 1.10
C GLN A 170 7.09 -25.64 2.00
N HIS A 171 5.96 -26.14 1.50
CA HIS A 171 5.08 -27.02 2.26
C HIS A 171 5.74 -28.36 2.62
N VAL A 172 6.46 -28.97 1.67
CA VAL A 172 7.20 -30.21 1.93
C VAL A 172 8.32 -29.99 2.94
N ALA A 173 9.07 -28.89 2.85
CA ALA A 173 10.18 -28.58 3.76
C ALA A 173 9.72 -28.30 5.19
N LEU A 174 8.48 -27.82 5.39
CA LEU A 174 7.90 -27.67 6.73
C LEU A 174 7.66 -29.03 7.43
N HIS A 175 7.63 -30.13 6.69
CA HIS A 175 7.50 -31.49 7.21
C HIS A 175 8.84 -32.20 7.41
N GLU A 176 9.94 -31.59 6.99
CA GLU A 176 11.28 -32.10 7.23
C GLU A 176 11.78 -31.65 8.62
N PRO A 177 12.77 -32.36 9.21
CA PRO A 177 13.40 -31.90 10.44
C PRO A 177 13.89 -30.45 10.30
N GLN A 178 13.35 -29.56 11.12
CA GLN A 178 13.64 -28.13 11.04
C GLN A 178 15.14 -27.89 11.29
N LYS A 179 15.80 -27.28 10.31
CA LYS A 179 17.18 -26.82 10.44
C LYS A 179 17.19 -25.51 11.20
N GLU A 180 18.28 -25.24 11.91
CA GLU A 180 18.47 -23.96 12.59
C GLU A 180 18.37 -22.80 11.58
N ASN A 181 17.69 -21.72 11.97
CA ASN A 181 17.42 -20.54 11.14
C ASN A 181 16.62 -20.81 9.85
N HIS A 182 16.00 -21.98 9.67
CA HIS A 182 15.20 -22.27 8.49
C HIS A 182 13.70 -22.25 8.79
N ILE A 183 12.93 -21.66 7.89
CA ILE A 183 11.47 -21.74 7.81
C ILE A 183 11.12 -22.34 6.46
N GLY A 184 10.94 -23.67 6.43
CA GLY A 184 10.80 -24.41 5.17
C GLY A 184 12.05 -24.27 4.29
N LEU A 185 11.91 -23.67 3.11
CA LEU A 185 13.01 -23.41 2.18
C LEU A 185 13.78 -22.10 2.44
N ILE A 186 13.28 -21.28 3.36
CA ILE A 186 13.80 -19.92 3.60
C ILE A 186 14.77 -19.97 4.77
N ASP A 187 16.00 -19.54 4.56
CA ASP A 187 16.98 -19.32 5.63
C ASP A 187 16.87 -17.86 6.09
N THR A 188 16.51 -17.64 7.35
CA THR A 188 16.34 -16.32 7.95
C THR A 188 17.67 -15.60 8.17
N ARG A 189 18.79 -16.33 8.10
CA ARG A 189 20.15 -15.80 8.18
C ARG A 189 21.02 -16.35 7.06
N CYS A 190 20.50 -16.34 5.83
CA CYS A 190 21.23 -16.79 4.65
C CYS A 190 22.50 -15.97 4.46
N SER A 191 23.67 -16.62 4.51
CA SER A 191 24.95 -15.99 4.19
C SER A 191 25.23 -16.10 2.68
N PRO A 192 25.18 -15.00 1.91
CA PRO A 192 25.50 -15.07 0.49
C PRO A 192 26.95 -15.48 0.24
N GLY A 193 27.88 -15.17 1.16
CA GLY A 193 29.28 -15.62 1.06
C GLY A 193 29.42 -17.15 1.07
N VAL A 194 28.73 -17.83 1.99
CA VAL A 194 28.71 -19.30 2.06
C VAL A 194 28.04 -19.90 0.83
N VAL A 195 26.87 -19.39 0.44
CA VAL A 195 26.14 -19.92 -0.72
C VAL A 195 26.94 -19.73 -2.02
N CYS A 196 27.64 -18.60 -2.17
CA CYS A 196 28.55 -18.38 -3.30
C CYS A 196 29.71 -19.38 -3.29
N ALA A 197 30.31 -19.64 -2.13
CA ALA A 197 31.41 -20.61 -2.02
C ALA A 197 31.00 -22.02 -2.45
N ASP A 198 29.81 -22.47 -2.03
CA ASP A 198 29.27 -23.77 -2.43
C ASP A 198 29.02 -23.82 -3.95
N ALA A 199 28.38 -22.80 -4.51
CA ALA A 199 28.13 -22.69 -5.95
C ALA A 199 29.42 -22.67 -6.79
N ILE A 200 30.46 -21.99 -6.28
CA ILE A 200 31.78 -21.95 -6.89
C ILE A 200 32.44 -23.33 -6.87
N ALA A 201 32.39 -24.04 -5.73
CA ALA A 201 32.98 -25.37 -5.61
C ALA A 201 32.34 -26.35 -6.60
N ASP A 202 31.01 -26.34 -6.70
CA ASP A 202 30.25 -27.18 -7.64
C ASP A 202 30.60 -26.86 -9.10
N ALA A 203 30.62 -25.57 -9.47
CA ALA A 203 30.94 -25.14 -10.82
C ALA A 203 32.40 -25.48 -11.22
N ARG A 204 33.35 -25.29 -10.29
CA ARG A 204 34.76 -25.66 -10.50
C ARG A 204 34.92 -27.17 -10.64
N MET A 205 34.20 -27.98 -9.88
CA MET A 205 34.24 -29.44 -9.99
C MET A 205 33.82 -29.91 -11.38
N ILE A 206 32.76 -29.31 -11.96
CA ILE A 206 32.32 -29.60 -13.33
C ILE A 206 33.38 -29.19 -14.35
N CYS A 207 33.96 -28.00 -14.20
CA CYS A 207 35.04 -27.51 -15.06
C CYS A 207 36.25 -28.45 -15.03
N MET A 208 36.73 -28.83 -13.84
CA MET A 208 37.85 -29.77 -13.68
C MET A 208 37.56 -31.12 -14.33
N ARG A 209 36.34 -31.65 -14.19
CA ARG A 209 35.95 -32.92 -14.79
C ARG A 209 35.99 -32.89 -16.33
N GLU A 210 35.60 -31.78 -16.95
CA GLU A 210 35.52 -31.66 -18.41
C GLU A 210 36.80 -31.18 -19.07
N LYS A 211 37.51 -30.28 -18.39
CA LYS A 211 38.62 -29.51 -18.96
C LYS A 211 39.97 -29.84 -18.29
N GLY A 212 39.98 -30.72 -17.28
CA GLY A 212 41.19 -31.14 -16.57
C GLY A 212 41.72 -30.14 -15.53
N SER A 213 41.37 -28.86 -15.67
CA SER A 213 41.68 -27.79 -14.70
C SER A 213 40.51 -26.80 -14.61
N ALA A 214 40.56 -25.90 -13.62
CA ALA A 214 39.58 -24.83 -13.47
C ALA A 214 40.26 -23.56 -12.96
N PRO A 215 39.96 -22.38 -13.56
CA PRO A 215 40.44 -21.09 -13.05
C PRO A 215 40.15 -20.91 -11.56
N GLU A 216 40.99 -20.09 -10.90
CA GLU A 216 40.69 -19.64 -9.54
C GLU A 216 39.46 -18.74 -9.51
N VAL A 217 38.72 -18.80 -8.40
CA VAL A 217 37.57 -17.93 -8.15
C VAL A 217 37.71 -17.38 -6.73
N SER A 218 37.75 -16.05 -6.60
CA SER A 218 37.92 -15.36 -5.32
C SER A 218 36.63 -14.63 -4.94
N ILE A 219 36.23 -14.73 -3.67
CA ILE A 219 35.06 -14.05 -3.10
C ILE A 219 35.52 -12.83 -2.30
N TYR A 220 34.86 -11.70 -2.49
CA TYR A 220 35.08 -10.44 -1.78
C TYR A 220 33.76 -9.95 -1.17
N GLY A 221 33.80 -9.38 0.04
CA GLY A 221 32.63 -8.89 0.77
C GLY A 221 32.77 -9.14 2.26
N ASP A 222 31.75 -8.76 3.03
CA ASP A 222 31.70 -9.07 4.46
C ASP A 222 31.30 -10.55 4.68
N PRO A 223 32.16 -11.39 5.28
CA PRO A 223 31.82 -12.79 5.57
C PRO A 223 30.74 -12.93 6.66
N GLY A 224 30.51 -11.90 7.47
CA GLY A 224 29.47 -11.88 8.50
C GLY A 224 28.08 -11.50 8.01
N PHE A 225 27.98 -10.96 6.78
CA PHE A 225 26.71 -10.51 6.22
C PHE A 225 25.75 -11.68 6.00
N ALA A 226 24.50 -11.49 6.44
CA ALA A 226 23.42 -12.45 6.30
C ALA A 226 22.08 -11.73 6.16
N PHE A 227 21.17 -12.29 5.38
CA PHE A 227 19.82 -11.76 5.17
C PHE A 227 18.82 -12.89 4.92
N PRO A 228 17.51 -12.70 5.16
CA PRO A 228 16.52 -13.71 4.83
C PRO A 228 16.46 -13.97 3.31
N TYR A 229 16.65 -15.21 2.86
CA TYR A 229 16.51 -15.59 1.44
C TYR A 229 16.31 -17.09 1.24
N VAL A 230 16.09 -17.54 0.00
CA VAL A 230 16.03 -18.97 -0.37
C VAL A 230 17.41 -19.42 -0.87
N PRO A 231 18.20 -20.18 -0.07
CA PRO A 231 19.60 -20.49 -0.41
C PRO A 231 19.74 -21.24 -1.73
N SER A 232 18.82 -22.17 -2.02
CA SER A 232 18.85 -22.96 -3.25
C SER A 232 18.62 -22.13 -4.52
N HIS A 233 17.84 -21.04 -4.43
CA HIS A 233 17.64 -20.12 -5.55
C HIS A 233 18.90 -19.29 -5.80
N LEU A 234 19.50 -18.78 -4.71
CA LEU A 234 20.75 -18.03 -4.79
C LEU A 234 21.89 -18.90 -5.35
N HIS A 235 22.05 -20.11 -4.82
CA HIS A 235 23.03 -21.09 -5.32
C HIS A 235 22.87 -21.30 -6.81
N HIS A 236 21.64 -21.56 -7.29
CA HIS A 236 21.39 -21.78 -8.72
C HIS A 236 21.82 -20.60 -9.59
N MET A 237 21.51 -19.37 -9.20
CA MET A 237 21.89 -18.17 -9.95
C MET A 237 23.41 -17.98 -9.99
N VAL A 238 24.08 -18.08 -8.84
CA VAL A 238 25.54 -17.91 -8.76
C VAL A 238 26.26 -19.05 -9.49
N PHE A 239 25.79 -20.28 -9.34
CA PHE A 239 26.34 -21.46 -10.01
C PHE A 239 26.33 -21.28 -11.53
N GLU A 240 25.21 -20.85 -12.13
CA GLU A 240 25.13 -20.63 -13.58
C GLU A 240 26.05 -19.49 -14.03
N LEU A 241 26.14 -18.38 -13.28
CA LEU A 241 27.03 -17.26 -13.60
C LEU A 241 28.51 -17.65 -13.54
N VAL A 242 28.91 -18.34 -12.47
CA VAL A 242 30.29 -18.81 -12.28
C VAL A 242 30.66 -19.87 -13.32
N LYS A 243 29.75 -20.81 -13.63
CA LYS A 243 29.97 -21.81 -14.67
C LYS A 243 30.21 -21.17 -16.04
N ASN A 244 29.44 -20.15 -16.41
CA ASN A 244 29.65 -19.41 -17.65
C ASN A 244 30.99 -18.66 -17.66
N SER A 245 31.35 -18.04 -16.54
CA SER A 245 32.63 -17.33 -16.35
C SER A 245 33.83 -18.28 -16.47
N LEU A 246 33.77 -19.44 -15.78
CA LEU A 246 34.79 -20.49 -15.83
C LEU A 246 35.02 -20.98 -17.25
N ARG A 247 33.94 -21.23 -18.00
CA ARG A 247 34.03 -21.64 -19.39
C ARG A 247 34.70 -20.56 -20.25
N ALA A 248 34.26 -19.31 -20.15
CA ALA A 248 34.79 -18.22 -20.97
C ALA A 248 36.29 -17.98 -20.70
N VAL A 249 36.70 -18.00 -19.43
CA VAL A 249 38.11 -17.87 -19.04
C VAL A 249 38.91 -19.08 -19.51
N TYR A 250 38.41 -20.29 -19.33
CA TYR A 250 39.12 -21.48 -19.81
C TYR A 250 39.32 -21.45 -21.33
N ASP A 251 38.23 -21.27 -22.10
CA ASP A 251 38.28 -21.31 -23.56
C ASP A 251 39.20 -20.21 -24.15
N ARG A 252 39.39 -19.08 -23.45
CA ARG A 252 40.32 -18.02 -23.86
C ARG A 252 41.79 -18.32 -23.53
N TRP A 253 42.04 -18.94 -22.39
CA TRP A 253 43.39 -19.10 -21.83
C TRP A 253 43.95 -20.52 -21.97
N GLU A 254 43.20 -21.46 -22.56
CA GLU A 254 43.61 -22.87 -22.77
C GLU A 254 44.99 -23.00 -23.45
N ASP A 255 45.25 -22.18 -24.47
CA ASP A 255 46.51 -22.18 -25.23
C ASP A 255 47.54 -21.15 -24.72
N ALA A 256 47.24 -20.43 -23.64
CA ALA A 256 48.10 -19.37 -23.13
C ALA A 256 49.26 -19.92 -22.28
N ALA A 257 50.45 -19.30 -22.41
CA ALA A 257 51.61 -19.66 -21.59
C ALA A 257 51.52 -19.15 -20.13
N GLN A 258 50.51 -18.33 -19.83
CA GLN A 258 50.28 -17.70 -18.53
C GLN A 258 49.08 -18.35 -17.85
N GLU A 259 49.09 -18.41 -16.51
CA GLU A 259 47.93 -18.88 -15.76
C GLU A 259 46.72 -17.95 -15.99
N PRO A 260 45.49 -18.52 -16.08
CA PRO A 260 44.30 -17.73 -16.31
C PRO A 260 44.03 -16.78 -15.13
N PRO A 261 43.55 -15.56 -15.39
CA PRO A 261 43.18 -14.61 -14.35
C PRO A 261 42.03 -15.15 -13.47
N PRO A 262 42.00 -14.83 -12.17
CA PRO A 262 40.96 -15.30 -11.28
C PRO A 262 39.62 -14.61 -11.58
N ILE A 263 38.53 -15.37 -11.49
CA ILE A 263 37.17 -14.85 -11.54
C ILE A 263 36.87 -14.23 -10.17
N ARG A 264 36.30 -13.02 -10.16
CA ARG A 264 36.00 -12.29 -8.91
C ARG A 264 34.51 -12.29 -8.65
N VAL A 265 34.10 -12.75 -7.48
CA VAL A 265 32.73 -12.67 -6.98
C VAL A 265 32.71 -11.65 -5.85
N VAL A 266 31.99 -10.53 -6.02
CA VAL A 266 31.89 -9.47 -5.02
C VAL A 266 30.47 -9.44 -4.47
N VAL A 267 30.32 -9.59 -3.16
CA VAL A 267 29.05 -9.46 -2.44
C VAL A 267 29.03 -8.10 -1.76
N ALA A 268 28.05 -7.26 -2.11
CA ALA A 268 27.87 -5.94 -1.55
C ALA A 268 26.49 -5.83 -0.90
N GLU A 269 26.49 -5.35 0.35
CA GLU A 269 25.28 -5.00 1.09
C GLU A 269 24.94 -3.53 0.83
N GLY A 270 23.76 -3.27 0.26
CA GLY A 270 23.16 -1.93 0.14
C GLY A 270 21.98 -1.75 1.10
N GLU A 271 21.53 -0.51 1.28
CA GLU A 271 20.36 -0.21 2.12
C GLU A 271 19.06 -0.76 1.50
N GLU A 272 18.91 -0.66 0.18
CA GLU A 272 17.71 -1.09 -0.56
C GLU A 272 17.83 -2.52 -1.11
N ASP A 273 18.99 -2.89 -1.62
CA ASP A 273 19.25 -4.17 -2.30
C ASP A 273 20.57 -4.83 -1.90
N ILE A 274 20.68 -6.13 -2.20
CA ILE A 274 21.91 -6.90 -2.13
C ILE A 274 22.41 -7.09 -3.56
N CYS A 275 23.67 -6.75 -3.82
CA CYS A 275 24.29 -6.92 -5.13
C CYS A 275 25.39 -7.97 -5.09
N ILE A 276 25.35 -8.93 -6.00
CA ILE A 276 26.42 -9.91 -6.23
C ILE A 276 26.97 -9.70 -7.63
N LYS A 277 28.24 -9.30 -7.72
CA LYS A 277 28.94 -9.06 -8.98
C LYS A 277 29.87 -10.23 -9.31
N VAL A 278 29.69 -10.90 -10.45
CA VAL A 278 30.63 -11.91 -10.96
C VAL A 278 31.39 -11.30 -12.13
N SER A 279 32.72 -11.28 -12.05
CA SER A 279 33.61 -10.59 -13.00
C SER A 279 34.64 -11.56 -13.55
N ASP A 280 34.71 -11.68 -14.88
CA ASP A 280 35.65 -12.52 -15.60
C ASP A 280 36.49 -11.74 -16.62
N GLU A 281 37.62 -12.32 -17.04
CA GLU A 281 38.42 -11.84 -18.17
C GLU A 281 38.40 -12.84 -19.34
N GLY A 282 37.24 -13.44 -19.59
CA GLY A 282 37.01 -14.52 -20.56
C GLY A 282 36.85 -14.07 -22.01
N GLY A 283 37.19 -12.82 -22.34
CA GLY A 283 37.15 -12.30 -23.72
C GLY A 283 35.89 -11.51 -24.06
N GLY A 284 34.91 -11.47 -23.17
CA GLY A 284 33.71 -10.65 -23.32
C GLY A 284 32.76 -11.11 -24.44
N ILE A 285 31.66 -10.37 -24.58
CA ILE A 285 30.55 -10.64 -25.48
C ILE A 285 30.44 -9.44 -26.43
N ALA A 286 30.53 -9.70 -27.73
CA ALA A 286 30.34 -8.67 -28.75
C ALA A 286 28.98 -7.97 -28.59
N ARG A 287 28.90 -6.66 -28.93
CA ARG A 287 27.65 -5.88 -28.77
C ARG A 287 26.45 -6.49 -29.49
N SER A 288 26.67 -7.15 -30.63
CA SER A 288 25.62 -7.86 -31.38
C SER A 288 25.13 -9.15 -30.71
N GLY A 289 25.88 -9.69 -29.75
CA GLY A 289 25.54 -10.88 -28.96
C GLY A 289 24.75 -10.56 -27.69
N GLN A 290 24.88 -9.34 -27.15
CA GLN A 290 24.25 -8.92 -25.89
C GLN A 290 22.72 -9.15 -25.81
N PRO A 291 21.89 -8.80 -26.80
CA PRO A 291 20.46 -9.10 -26.71
C PRO A 291 20.16 -10.61 -26.82
N LYS A 292 21.07 -11.39 -27.44
CA LYS A 292 20.86 -12.80 -27.74
C LYS A 292 21.07 -13.71 -26.52
N ILE A 293 21.91 -13.31 -25.56
CA ILE A 293 22.20 -14.14 -24.37
C ILE A 293 20.96 -14.38 -23.48
N TRP A 294 19.94 -13.54 -23.63
CA TRP A 294 18.66 -13.66 -22.94
C TRP A 294 17.64 -14.53 -23.69
N THR A 295 17.97 -14.99 -24.89
CA THR A 295 17.06 -15.76 -25.74
C THR A 295 17.29 -17.26 -25.56
N TYR A 296 16.20 -18.02 -25.43
CA TYR A 296 16.23 -19.49 -25.32
C TYR A 296 16.67 -20.23 -26.60
N LEU A 297 16.73 -19.52 -27.73
CA LEU A 297 17.13 -20.06 -29.03
C LEU A 297 18.62 -19.84 -29.32
N TYR A 298 19.33 -19.06 -28.51
CA TYR A 298 20.74 -18.74 -28.69
C TYR A 298 21.63 -19.50 -27.70
N THR A 299 22.72 -20.07 -28.21
CA THR A 299 23.80 -20.64 -27.40
C THR A 299 25.09 -20.55 -28.19
N THR A 300 26.19 -20.24 -27.50
CA THR A 300 27.55 -20.22 -28.05
C THR A 300 28.25 -21.59 -27.94
N ALA A 301 27.57 -22.59 -27.38
CA ALA A 301 28.08 -23.94 -27.25
C ALA A 301 27.46 -24.91 -28.27
N ARG A 302 28.21 -25.96 -28.64
CA ARG A 302 27.59 -27.17 -29.20
C ARG A 302 26.64 -27.74 -28.15
N SER A 303 25.43 -28.10 -28.58
CA SER A 303 24.44 -28.63 -27.65
C SER A 303 24.89 -30.00 -27.16
N PRO A 304 24.86 -30.31 -25.84
CA PRO A 304 25.07 -31.67 -25.34
C PRO A 304 24.17 -32.73 -25.99
N LEU A 305 23.09 -32.30 -26.65
CA LEU A 305 22.16 -33.15 -27.40
C LEU A 305 22.76 -33.72 -28.70
N GLU A 306 23.78 -33.08 -29.26
CA GLU A 306 24.52 -33.62 -30.42
C GLU A 306 25.35 -34.84 -30.00
N ASP A 307 25.99 -34.80 -28.82
CA ASP A 307 26.78 -35.91 -28.27
C ASP A 307 25.93 -37.11 -27.81
N ILE A 308 24.71 -36.88 -27.31
CA ILE A 308 23.78 -37.96 -26.93
C ILE A 308 23.31 -38.74 -28.18
N ARG A 309 23.22 -38.08 -29.34
CA ARG A 309 22.90 -38.73 -30.63
C ARG A 309 24.04 -39.59 -31.14
N ASP A 310 25.29 -39.17 -30.99
CA ASP A 310 26.45 -39.98 -31.41
C ASP A 310 26.72 -41.18 -30.48
N ARG A 311 26.28 -41.10 -29.21
CA ARG A 311 26.44 -42.20 -28.23
C ARG A 311 25.26 -43.18 -28.17
N SER A 312 24.12 -42.87 -28.79
CA SER A 312 22.91 -43.71 -28.76
C SER A 312 22.90 -44.83 -29.82
N ALA A 313 24.05 -45.52 -29.97
CA ALA A 313 24.12 -46.84 -30.59
C ALA A 313 24.22 -47.99 -29.55
N GLY A 314 24.28 -47.70 -28.24
CA GLY A 314 24.13 -48.75 -27.23
C GLY A 314 24.57 -48.37 -25.81
N SER A 315 23.67 -47.80 -25.02
CA SER A 315 23.58 -48.06 -23.58
C SER A 315 22.35 -47.38 -22.97
N THR A 316 21.70 -48.11 -22.07
CA THR A 316 20.50 -47.75 -21.31
C THR A 316 20.82 -46.83 -20.12
N GLU A 317 19.95 -45.83 -19.94
CA GLU A 317 19.53 -45.20 -18.68
C GLU A 317 20.61 -44.84 -17.63
N SER A 318 21.11 -43.61 -17.71
CA SER A 318 21.43 -42.81 -16.52
C SER A 318 20.37 -41.71 -16.37
N ALA A 319 19.63 -41.72 -15.26
CA ALA A 319 18.48 -40.84 -14.99
C ALA A 319 18.83 -39.36 -14.67
N GLU A 320 20.12 -39.02 -14.73
CA GLU A 320 20.66 -37.67 -14.71
C GLU A 320 21.20 -37.38 -16.11
N GLY A 321 20.63 -36.39 -16.80
CA GLY A 321 21.25 -35.90 -18.03
C GLY A 321 22.67 -35.39 -17.72
N PRO A 322 23.61 -35.46 -18.68
CA PRO A 322 24.98 -35.06 -18.40
C PRO A 322 25.02 -33.59 -17.96
N SER A 323 25.55 -33.34 -16.76
CA SER A 323 25.85 -31.98 -16.29
C SER A 323 27.08 -31.50 -17.06
N VAL A 324 26.85 -30.80 -18.18
CA VAL A 324 27.92 -30.30 -19.05
C VAL A 324 28.21 -28.83 -18.75
N LEU A 325 29.47 -28.40 -18.77
CA LEU A 325 29.90 -27.00 -18.56
C LEU A 325 29.18 -26.05 -19.55
N ALA A 326 28.96 -26.54 -20.77
CA ALA A 326 28.11 -25.96 -21.78
C ALA A 326 26.68 -26.52 -21.72
N GLY A 327 25.76 -25.80 -21.07
CA GLY A 327 24.35 -26.20 -20.98
C GLY A 327 23.52 -25.93 -22.25
N TYR A 328 22.19 -26.05 -22.13
CA TYR A 328 21.24 -25.87 -23.24
C TYR A 328 21.02 -24.42 -23.72
N GLY A 329 21.75 -23.44 -23.18
CA GLY A 329 21.50 -22.00 -23.42
C GLY A 329 20.40 -21.40 -22.53
N TYR A 330 19.95 -22.12 -21.50
CA TYR A 330 18.84 -21.71 -20.63
C TYR A 330 19.30 -21.11 -19.30
N GLY A 331 20.59 -21.20 -18.96
CA GLY A 331 21.14 -20.76 -17.68
C GLY A 331 20.85 -19.29 -17.38
N LEU A 332 21.35 -18.37 -18.22
CA LEU A 332 21.20 -16.92 -18.01
C LEU A 332 19.73 -16.46 -17.98
N PRO A 333 18.85 -16.83 -18.94
CA PRO A 333 17.45 -16.44 -18.87
C PRO A 333 16.74 -16.96 -17.60
N ILE A 334 16.98 -18.21 -17.21
CA ILE A 334 16.36 -18.79 -16.01
C ILE A 334 16.90 -18.12 -14.73
N SER A 335 18.20 -17.89 -14.62
CA SER A 335 18.79 -17.17 -13.48
C SER A 335 18.18 -15.78 -13.32
N ARG A 336 17.93 -15.07 -14.43
CA ARG A 336 17.23 -13.79 -14.40
C ARG A 336 15.79 -13.90 -13.89
N LEU A 337 15.05 -14.94 -14.30
CA LEU A 337 13.70 -15.19 -13.78
C LEU A 337 13.71 -15.51 -12.28
N TYR A 338 14.70 -16.25 -11.78
CA TYR A 338 14.86 -16.48 -10.34
C TYR A 338 15.09 -15.18 -9.56
N ALA A 339 15.90 -14.26 -10.09
CA ALA A 339 16.12 -12.95 -9.48
C ALA A 339 14.82 -12.12 -9.46
N ARG A 340 14.13 -12.05 -10.60
CA ARG A 340 12.87 -11.30 -10.77
C ARG A 340 11.71 -11.86 -9.96
N TYR A 341 11.71 -13.16 -9.65
CA TYR A 341 10.64 -13.79 -8.89
C TYR A 341 10.42 -13.14 -7.51
N PHE A 342 11.49 -12.64 -6.88
CA PHE A 342 11.42 -11.85 -5.63
C PHE A 342 11.78 -10.36 -5.84
N GLY A 343 11.52 -9.84 -7.05
CA GLY A 343 11.61 -8.41 -7.35
C GLY A 343 13.01 -7.87 -7.63
N GLY A 344 14.05 -8.72 -7.71
CA GLY A 344 15.39 -8.34 -8.16
C GLY A 344 15.54 -8.33 -9.68
N ASP A 345 16.78 -8.28 -10.18
CA ASP A 345 17.10 -8.47 -11.61
C ASP A 345 18.54 -8.99 -11.80
N LEU A 346 18.84 -9.46 -13.01
CA LEU A 346 20.19 -9.82 -13.44
C LEU A 346 20.58 -8.99 -14.67
N GLN A 347 21.69 -8.26 -14.55
CA GLN A 347 22.25 -7.43 -15.62
C GLN A 347 23.62 -7.94 -16.06
N MET A 348 23.97 -7.72 -17.32
CA MET A 348 25.23 -8.14 -17.92
C MET A 348 25.89 -6.95 -18.62
N ILE A 349 27.13 -6.65 -18.24
CA ILE A 349 27.96 -5.61 -18.86
C ILE A 349 29.22 -6.31 -19.37
N SER A 350 29.46 -6.23 -20.68
CA SER A 350 30.60 -6.93 -21.28
C SER A 350 31.42 -6.03 -22.16
N MET A 351 32.74 -6.23 -22.11
CA MET A 351 33.73 -5.55 -22.92
C MET A 351 34.40 -6.57 -23.83
N GLU A 352 34.05 -6.54 -25.10
CA GLU A 352 34.61 -7.44 -26.12
C GLU A 352 36.15 -7.37 -26.14
N ASN A 353 36.79 -8.54 -26.22
CA ASN A 353 38.22 -8.79 -26.07
C ASN A 353 38.80 -8.57 -24.67
N TYR A 354 37.98 -8.24 -23.66
CA TYR A 354 38.43 -8.12 -22.28
C TYR A 354 37.72 -9.10 -21.35
N GLY A 355 36.42 -8.95 -21.11
CA GLY A 355 35.75 -9.69 -20.03
C GLY A 355 34.30 -9.29 -19.83
N THR A 356 33.65 -9.92 -18.86
CA THR A 356 32.24 -9.70 -18.55
C THR A 356 32.00 -9.54 -17.06
N ASP A 357 31.13 -8.59 -16.72
CA ASP A 357 30.59 -8.38 -15.38
C ASP A 357 29.09 -8.70 -15.38
N ALA A 358 28.68 -9.64 -14.52
CA ALA A 358 27.30 -9.95 -14.22
C ALA A 358 26.91 -9.32 -12.88
N TYR A 359 25.82 -8.56 -12.84
CA TYR A 359 25.30 -7.90 -11.64
C TYR A 359 23.96 -8.53 -11.28
N LEU A 360 23.94 -9.30 -10.19
CA LEU A 360 22.75 -9.91 -9.62
C LEU A 360 22.24 -9.03 -8.48
N HIS A 361 21.08 -8.40 -8.67
CA HIS A 361 20.39 -7.59 -7.69
C HIS A 361 19.29 -8.40 -7.02
N LEU A 362 19.27 -8.42 -5.69
CA LEU A 362 18.28 -9.11 -4.86
C LEU A 362 17.66 -8.11 -3.90
N ASN A 363 16.33 -8.11 -3.77
CA ASN A 363 15.68 -7.25 -2.79
C ASN A 363 15.85 -7.78 -1.36
N ARG A 364 15.95 -6.85 -0.41
CA ARG A 364 15.70 -7.16 1.00
C ARG A 364 14.22 -7.53 1.16
N LEU A 365 13.95 -8.72 1.70
CA LEU A 365 12.58 -9.24 1.80
C LEU A 365 11.72 -8.40 2.76
N GLY A 366 10.48 -8.08 2.35
CA GLY A 366 9.48 -7.44 3.21
C GLY A 366 9.60 -5.92 3.37
N ASN A 367 10.17 -5.21 2.40
CA ASN A 367 10.36 -3.76 2.46
C ASN A 367 9.14 -2.95 2.00
N HIS A 368 9.17 -1.65 2.32
CA HIS A 368 8.14 -0.66 2.00
C HIS A 368 7.75 -0.62 0.51
N ALA A 369 8.68 -0.90 -0.40
CA ALA A 369 8.45 -0.82 -1.84
C ALA A 369 7.55 -1.94 -2.39
N GLU A 370 7.62 -3.15 -1.84
CA GLU A 370 6.69 -4.24 -2.19
C GLU A 370 5.29 -3.95 -1.65
N ALA A 371 5.20 -3.52 -0.38
CA ALA A 371 3.93 -3.16 0.25
C ALA A 371 3.23 -2.01 -0.49
N TRP A 372 3.98 -0.98 -0.88
CA TRP A 372 3.47 0.16 -1.63
C TRP A 372 2.96 -0.22 -3.03
N ARG A 373 3.70 -1.06 -3.75
CA ARG A 373 3.27 -1.51 -5.09
C ARG A 373 1.93 -2.24 -5.03
N ASP A 374 1.73 -3.04 -3.99
CA ASP A 374 0.54 -3.84 -3.78
C ASP A 374 -0.66 -3.02 -3.27
N SER A 375 -0.44 -1.89 -2.59
CA SER A 375 -1.50 -1.00 -2.11
C SER A 375 -2.12 -0.17 -3.23
N VAL A 376 -1.32 0.30 -4.19
CA VAL A 376 -1.77 1.22 -5.26
C VAL A 376 -2.23 0.53 -6.55
N ARG A 377 -2.23 -0.81 -6.59
CA ARG A 377 -2.61 -1.59 -7.79
C ARG A 377 -3.68 -2.61 -7.44
N ALA A 378 -4.86 -2.44 -8.03
CA ALA A 378 -5.99 -3.34 -7.79
C ALA A 378 -6.73 -3.72 -9.07
N PRO A 379 -7.21 -4.97 -9.18
CA PRO A 379 -8.02 -5.41 -10.32
C PRO A 379 -9.32 -4.61 -10.51
N PHE A 380 -9.83 -3.96 -9.47
CA PHE A 380 -10.97 -3.05 -9.59
C PHE A 380 -10.61 -1.83 -10.47
N LEU A 381 -9.47 -1.20 -10.19
CA LEU A 381 -8.96 -0.04 -10.96
C LEU A 381 -8.63 -0.41 -12.40
N ASP A 382 -8.05 -1.61 -12.63
CA ASP A 382 -7.82 -2.12 -13.99
C ASP A 382 -9.14 -2.22 -14.79
N ARG A 383 -10.21 -2.71 -14.14
CA ARG A 383 -11.55 -2.83 -14.74
C ARG A 383 -12.23 -1.48 -14.95
N CYS A 384 -11.97 -0.49 -14.10
CA CYS A 384 -12.43 0.87 -14.33
C CYS A 384 -11.72 1.49 -15.53
N LYS A 385 -10.41 1.23 -15.67
CA LYS A 385 -9.59 1.75 -16.75
C LYS A 385 -10.01 1.27 -18.13
N ASP A 386 -10.35 -0.01 -18.27
CA ASP A 386 -10.77 -0.61 -19.54
C ASP A 386 -12.31 -0.66 -19.73
N GLY A 387 -13.06 -0.02 -18.84
CA GLY A 387 -14.53 0.03 -18.90
C GLY A 387 -15.24 -1.30 -18.59
N SER A 388 -14.52 -2.35 -18.19
CA SER A 388 -15.09 -3.68 -17.94
C SER A 388 -15.70 -3.90 -16.55
N VAL A 389 -15.65 -2.89 -15.67
CA VAL A 389 -16.19 -2.99 -14.31
C VAL A 389 -17.71 -3.20 -14.31
N ASP A 390 -18.20 -4.11 -13.46
CA ASP A 390 -19.64 -4.29 -13.27
C ASP A 390 -20.21 -3.02 -12.60
N PRO A 391 -21.29 -2.41 -13.12
CA PRO A 391 -21.91 -1.24 -12.51
C PRO A 391 -22.25 -1.42 -11.02
N ARG A 392 -22.58 -2.65 -10.58
CA ARG A 392 -22.84 -2.96 -9.17
C ARG A 392 -21.59 -3.01 -8.31
N ASP A 393 -20.46 -3.43 -8.88
CA ASP A 393 -19.16 -3.36 -8.20
C ASP A 393 -18.77 -1.90 -7.99
N PHE A 394 -19.00 -1.04 -8.99
CA PHE A 394 -18.73 0.39 -8.89
C PHE A 394 -19.66 1.09 -7.89
N GLU A 395 -20.97 0.78 -7.90
CA GLU A 395 -21.90 1.28 -6.88
C GLU A 395 -21.52 0.81 -5.47
N THR A 396 -21.06 -0.44 -5.34
CA THR A 396 -20.52 -0.94 -4.06
C THR A 396 -19.33 -0.11 -3.62
N TRP A 397 -18.36 0.13 -4.51
CA TRP A 397 -17.22 1.00 -4.21
C TRP A 397 -17.69 2.40 -3.77
N LEU A 398 -18.60 3.04 -4.52
CA LEU A 398 -19.13 4.38 -4.20
C LEU A 398 -19.71 4.45 -2.77
N ILE A 399 -20.45 3.42 -2.34
CA ILE A 399 -21.02 3.34 -0.99
C ILE A 399 -19.92 3.13 0.07
N GLN A 400 -18.96 2.24 -0.19
CA GLN A 400 -17.89 1.93 0.77
C GLN A 400 -16.90 3.09 0.91
N ASP A 401 -16.62 3.79 -0.18
CA ASP A 401 -15.75 4.95 -0.21
C ASP A 401 -16.38 6.14 0.48
N PHE A 402 -17.71 6.33 0.36
CA PHE A 402 -18.43 7.29 1.20
C PHE A 402 -18.30 6.98 2.70
N PHE A 403 -18.45 5.72 3.11
CA PHE A 403 -18.22 5.34 4.52
C PHE A 403 -16.79 5.62 4.96
N PHE A 404 -15.81 5.33 4.10
CA PHE A 404 -14.41 5.59 4.38
C PHE A 404 -14.12 7.10 4.48
N ALA A 405 -14.50 7.90 3.49
CA ALA A 405 -14.32 9.35 3.44
C ALA A 405 -14.94 10.04 4.66
N ARG A 406 -16.12 9.57 5.10
CA ARG A 406 -16.76 10.07 6.33
C ARG A 406 -15.90 9.86 7.57
N GLU A 407 -15.29 8.69 7.73
CA GLU A 407 -14.44 8.41 8.90
C GLU A 407 -13.04 9.02 8.73
N CYS A 408 -12.53 9.12 7.49
CA CYS A 408 -11.33 9.86 7.16
C CYS A 408 -11.46 11.34 7.55
N THR A 409 -12.65 11.95 7.34
CA THR A 409 -12.93 13.32 7.80
C THR A 409 -12.71 13.49 9.30
N ARG A 410 -13.15 12.50 10.11
CA ARG A 410 -12.87 12.50 11.56
C ARG A 410 -11.39 12.36 11.84
N PHE A 411 -10.69 11.54 11.07
CA PHE A 411 -9.26 11.32 11.23
C PHE A 411 -8.44 12.57 10.86
N ILE A 412 -8.82 13.32 9.83
CA ILE A 412 -8.23 14.62 9.51
C ILE A 412 -8.54 15.62 10.62
N ALA A 413 -9.77 15.67 11.14
CA ALA A 413 -10.12 16.53 12.27
C ALA A 413 -9.31 16.18 13.54
N LEU A 414 -9.05 14.90 13.79
CA LEU A 414 -8.14 14.46 14.86
C LEU A 414 -6.69 14.92 14.60
N ASN A 415 -6.26 14.95 13.34
CA ASN A 415 -4.97 15.54 12.97
C ASN A 415 -4.92 17.05 13.25
N VAL A 416 -5.96 17.81 12.92
CA VAL A 416 -6.06 19.24 13.26
C VAL A 416 -5.98 19.44 14.79
N ALA A 417 -6.74 18.66 15.55
CA ALA A 417 -6.77 18.76 17.01
C ALA A 417 -5.38 18.60 17.65
N ASN A 418 -4.57 17.68 17.12
CA ASN A 418 -3.25 17.34 17.65
C ASN A 418 -2.07 18.08 16.96
N ALA A 419 -2.34 18.87 15.91
CA ALA A 419 -1.30 19.45 15.07
C ALA A 419 -0.54 20.62 15.72
N PRO A 420 0.77 20.80 15.47
CA PRO A 420 1.41 22.10 15.64
C PRO A 420 0.73 23.15 14.74
N PHE A 421 0.67 24.40 15.20
CA PHE A 421 -0.04 25.48 14.47
C PHE A 421 0.43 25.67 13.02
N LYS A 422 1.71 25.43 12.74
CA LYS A 422 2.29 25.54 11.39
C LYS A 422 1.66 24.58 10.38
N LEU A 423 1.02 23.50 10.84
CA LEU A 423 0.37 22.50 9.98
C LEU A 423 -1.13 22.79 9.76
N PHE A 424 -1.72 23.76 10.47
CA PHE A 424 -3.15 24.05 10.40
C PHE A 424 -3.63 24.35 8.97
N PRO A 425 -2.99 25.24 8.19
CA PRO A 425 -3.47 25.55 6.84
C PRO A 425 -3.54 24.31 5.94
N THR A 426 -2.52 23.44 6.00
CA THR A 426 -2.51 22.20 5.21
C THR A 426 -3.67 21.28 5.62
N LEU A 427 -3.92 21.09 6.92
CA LEU A 427 -4.95 20.16 7.40
C LEU A 427 -6.37 20.72 7.23
N LEU A 428 -6.58 22.03 7.39
CA LEU A 428 -7.86 22.69 7.13
C LEU A 428 -8.20 22.67 5.63
N GLY A 429 -7.20 22.83 4.75
CA GLY A 429 -7.36 22.59 3.32
C GLY A 429 -7.80 21.15 3.01
N GLY A 430 -7.25 20.16 3.72
CA GLY A 430 -7.70 18.76 3.65
C GLY A 430 -9.17 18.56 4.07
N LEU A 431 -9.59 19.19 5.17
CA LEU A 431 -11.00 19.18 5.61
C LEU A 431 -11.94 19.84 4.60
N THR A 432 -11.50 20.90 3.94
CA THR A 432 -12.26 21.56 2.88
C THR A 432 -12.44 20.63 1.68
N ALA A 433 -11.36 20.00 1.22
CA ALA A 433 -11.39 19.10 0.07
C ALA A 433 -12.28 17.87 0.33
N ILE A 434 -12.23 17.29 1.54
CA ILE A 434 -13.04 16.11 1.87
C ILE A 434 -14.52 16.44 2.11
N ASP A 435 -14.87 17.67 2.56
CA ASP A 435 -16.27 18.11 2.61
C ASP A 435 -16.86 18.21 1.20
N ASP A 436 -16.13 18.81 0.26
CA ASP A 436 -16.51 18.88 -1.15
C ASP A 436 -16.65 17.48 -1.77
N GLU A 437 -15.83 16.53 -1.34
CA GLU A 437 -15.89 15.13 -1.75
C GLU A 437 -17.13 14.41 -1.20
N LEU A 438 -17.45 14.56 0.08
CA LEU A 438 -18.65 13.99 0.70
C LEU A 438 -19.94 14.50 0.05
N GLN A 439 -20.02 15.80 -0.22
CA GLN A 439 -21.14 16.41 -0.95
C GLN A 439 -21.27 15.83 -2.36
N TRP A 440 -20.13 15.60 -3.04
CA TRP A 440 -20.12 14.99 -4.36
C TRP A 440 -20.59 13.52 -4.33
N PHE A 441 -20.12 12.71 -3.37
CA PHE A 441 -20.58 11.33 -3.20
C PHE A 441 -22.08 11.29 -2.97
N GLN A 442 -22.59 12.17 -2.11
CA GLN A 442 -24.02 12.27 -1.84
C GLN A 442 -24.82 12.58 -3.11
N GLY A 443 -24.38 13.53 -3.92
CA GLY A 443 -25.00 13.82 -5.22
C GLY A 443 -24.95 12.65 -6.21
N GLU A 444 -23.88 11.85 -6.23
CA GLU A 444 -23.77 10.66 -7.08
C GLU A 444 -24.65 9.49 -6.62
N LEU A 445 -24.78 9.31 -5.30
CA LEU A 445 -25.66 8.31 -4.68
C LEU A 445 -27.14 8.67 -4.91
N GLU A 446 -27.50 9.95 -4.77
CA GLU A 446 -28.85 10.46 -5.04
C GLU A 446 -29.27 10.23 -6.51
N LYS A 447 -28.38 10.53 -7.47
CA LYS A 447 -28.62 10.24 -8.90
C LYS A 447 -28.92 8.76 -9.18
N ARG A 448 -28.43 7.86 -8.32
CA ARG A 448 -28.59 6.40 -8.41
C ARG A 448 -29.74 5.87 -7.54
N ASN A 449 -30.44 6.74 -6.82
CA ASN A 449 -31.46 6.38 -5.83
C ASN A 449 -30.93 5.44 -4.73
N VAL A 450 -29.67 5.61 -4.32
CA VAL A 450 -29.05 4.87 -3.22
C VAL A 450 -29.22 5.67 -1.93
N ILE A 451 -29.83 5.06 -0.92
CA ILE A 451 -29.95 5.62 0.44
C ILE A 451 -28.85 5.00 1.28
N VAL A 452 -27.76 5.73 1.50
CA VAL A 452 -26.53 5.18 2.10
C VAL A 452 -26.75 4.65 3.51
N GLU A 453 -27.70 5.22 4.27
CA GLU A 453 -28.09 4.78 5.61
C GLU A 453 -28.72 3.38 5.64
N GLU A 454 -29.18 2.85 4.50
CA GLU A 454 -29.67 1.47 4.39
C GLU A 454 -28.53 0.44 4.22
N HIS A 455 -27.29 0.91 4.04
CA HIS A 455 -26.10 0.07 3.83
C HIS A 455 -25.21 0.02 5.08
N ASN A 456 -24.32 -0.97 5.11
CA ASN A 456 -23.28 -1.09 6.14
C ASN A 456 -21.89 -1.16 5.47
N PRO A 457 -20.83 -0.72 6.17
CA PRO A 457 -19.47 -1.00 5.76
C PRO A 457 -19.24 -2.51 5.61
N LEU A 458 -18.64 -2.92 4.49
CA LEU A 458 -18.13 -4.27 4.27
C LEU A 458 -16.98 -4.54 5.26
N PRO A 459 -16.68 -5.81 5.58
CA PRO A 459 -15.65 -6.13 6.58
C PRO A 459 -14.29 -5.46 6.35
N THR A 460 -13.86 -5.31 5.09
CA THR A 460 -12.61 -4.65 4.73
C THR A 460 -12.66 -3.14 5.02
N CYS A 461 -13.73 -2.46 4.60
CA CYS A 461 -13.96 -1.04 4.91
C CYS A 461 -14.12 -0.82 6.42
N ALA A 462 -14.88 -1.68 7.11
CA ALA A 462 -15.07 -1.61 8.56
C ALA A 462 -13.75 -1.76 9.33
N GLN A 463 -12.88 -2.69 8.90
CA GLN A 463 -11.56 -2.89 9.51
C GLN A 463 -10.66 -1.66 9.31
N TYR A 464 -10.72 -1.03 8.13
CA TYR A 464 -9.96 0.18 7.84
C TYR A 464 -10.45 1.35 8.71
N ILE A 465 -11.76 1.55 8.78
CA ILE A 465 -12.40 2.53 9.66
C ILE A 465 -12.00 2.29 11.13
N GLU A 466 -12.04 1.03 11.58
CA GLU A 466 -11.66 0.67 12.95
C GLU A 466 -10.18 0.99 13.24
N TYR A 467 -9.29 0.83 12.26
CA TYR A 467 -7.88 1.20 12.39
C TYR A 467 -7.70 2.71 12.55
N LEU A 468 -8.39 3.54 11.73
CA LEU A 468 -8.37 4.99 11.88
C LEU A 468 -8.91 5.42 13.25
N ASN A 469 -10.02 4.83 13.69
CA ASN A 469 -10.64 5.14 14.98
C ASN A 469 -9.77 4.74 16.18
N LYS A 470 -8.95 3.69 16.07
CA LYS A 470 -7.99 3.28 17.12
C LYS A 470 -6.71 4.12 17.15
N SER A 471 -6.49 4.97 16.15
CA SER A 471 -5.29 5.80 16.03
C SER A 471 -5.33 7.07 16.89
N THR A 472 -6.23 7.14 17.88
CA THR A 472 -6.27 8.20 18.89
C THR A 472 -5.21 7.98 19.97
N GLY A 473 -4.46 9.03 20.32
CA GLY A 473 -3.51 8.99 21.43
C GLY A 473 -2.16 8.32 21.10
N ILE A 474 -1.90 8.05 19.82
CA ILE A 474 -0.58 7.63 19.33
C ILE A 474 0.34 8.86 19.14
N PRO A 475 1.68 8.68 19.02
CA PRO A 475 2.57 9.80 18.72
C PRO A 475 2.15 10.53 17.45
N TYR A 476 2.17 11.86 17.48
CA TYR A 476 1.63 12.69 16.40
C TYR A 476 2.31 12.41 15.04
N ALA A 477 3.62 12.19 15.02
CA ALA A 477 4.34 11.83 13.79
C ALA A 477 3.82 10.51 13.17
N VAL A 478 3.41 9.53 13.97
CA VAL A 478 2.78 8.28 13.50
C VAL A 478 1.38 8.56 12.96
N GLN A 479 0.61 9.40 13.66
CA GLN A 479 -0.73 9.80 13.22
C GLN A 479 -0.71 10.52 11.86
N LEU A 480 0.24 11.45 11.68
CA LEU A 480 0.44 12.16 10.41
C LEU A 480 0.96 11.21 9.32
N THR A 481 1.80 10.23 9.68
CA THR A 481 2.21 9.16 8.75
C THR A 481 1.00 8.42 8.21
N ILE A 482 0.06 8.00 9.07
CA ILE A 482 -1.16 7.31 8.63
C ILE A 482 -1.93 8.17 7.63
N LEU A 483 -2.15 9.46 7.94
CA LEU A 483 -2.86 10.38 7.06
C LEU A 483 -2.15 10.50 5.70
N TRP A 484 -0.84 10.77 5.70
CA TRP A 484 -0.07 10.90 4.48
C TRP A 484 -0.12 9.64 3.60
N VAL A 485 0.02 8.44 4.20
CA VAL A 485 -0.01 7.17 3.45
C VAL A 485 -1.40 6.91 2.86
N VAL A 486 -2.48 7.17 3.62
CA VAL A 486 -3.86 7.06 3.14
C VAL A 486 -4.07 7.93 1.90
N GLU A 487 -3.77 9.23 2.01
CA GLU A 487 -3.98 10.21 0.94
C GLU A 487 -3.12 9.90 -0.30
N LYS A 488 -1.83 9.60 -0.07
CA LYS A 488 -0.89 9.29 -1.15
C LYS A 488 -1.24 7.99 -1.87
N ALA A 489 -1.62 6.94 -1.15
CA ALA A 489 -1.98 5.66 -1.76
C ALA A 489 -3.25 5.79 -2.61
N TYR A 490 -4.22 6.56 -2.12
CA TYR A 490 -5.46 6.83 -2.84
C TYR A 490 -5.23 7.64 -4.12
N HIS A 491 -4.45 8.73 -4.04
CA HIS A 491 -4.04 9.51 -5.22
C HIS A 491 -3.27 8.67 -6.25
N ASP A 492 -2.24 7.93 -5.82
CA ASP A 492 -1.40 7.15 -6.72
C ASP A 492 -2.19 6.02 -7.40
N SER A 493 -3.15 5.43 -6.69
CA SER A 493 -4.09 4.45 -7.24
C SER A 493 -4.86 5.00 -8.43
N TRP A 494 -5.45 6.20 -8.32
CA TRP A 494 -6.18 6.83 -9.41
C TRP A 494 -5.26 7.34 -10.52
N ARG A 495 -4.10 7.92 -10.18
CA ARG A 495 -3.15 8.49 -11.14
C ARG A 495 -2.49 7.44 -12.02
N LEU A 496 -2.07 6.30 -11.46
CA LEU A 496 -1.46 5.19 -12.22
C LEU A 496 -2.45 4.56 -13.23
N ASN A 497 -3.75 4.64 -12.93
CA ASN A 497 -4.79 4.04 -13.76
C ASN A 497 -5.45 5.04 -14.72
N SER A 498 -5.05 6.31 -14.69
CA SER A 498 -5.50 7.34 -15.62
C SER A 498 -4.71 7.32 -16.96
N PRO A 499 -5.33 7.75 -18.09
CA PRO A 499 -6.75 8.03 -18.27
C PRO A 499 -7.59 6.74 -18.29
N MET A 500 -8.83 6.82 -17.82
CA MET A 500 -9.81 5.71 -17.81
C MET A 500 -10.89 5.92 -18.89
N GLU A 501 -11.54 4.83 -19.31
CA GLU A 501 -12.73 4.91 -20.17
C GLU A 501 -13.93 5.57 -19.45
N GLU A 502 -14.78 6.24 -20.22
CA GLU A 502 -16.03 6.83 -19.71
C GLU A 502 -17.02 5.73 -19.28
N PRO A 503 -17.77 5.93 -18.17
CA PRO A 503 -17.93 7.17 -17.41
C PRO A 503 -16.85 7.41 -16.34
N TYR A 504 -15.88 6.50 -16.14
CA TYR A 504 -14.95 6.51 -15.01
C TYR A 504 -13.81 7.53 -15.14
N GLY A 505 -13.56 8.04 -16.35
CA GLY A 505 -12.56 9.07 -16.62
C GLY A 505 -12.75 10.35 -15.79
N THR A 506 -13.97 10.86 -15.69
CA THR A 506 -14.27 12.06 -14.88
C THR A 506 -14.09 11.84 -13.38
N TYR A 507 -14.25 10.60 -12.92
CA TYR A 507 -14.04 10.20 -11.53
C TYR A 507 -12.53 10.25 -11.23
N ALA A 508 -11.72 9.55 -12.04
CA ALA A 508 -10.27 9.49 -11.85
C ALA A 508 -9.59 10.87 -11.87
N GLN A 509 -10.09 11.82 -12.67
CA GLN A 509 -9.54 13.19 -12.72
C GLN A 509 -9.61 13.93 -11.39
N ARG A 510 -10.63 13.68 -10.56
CA ARG A 510 -10.79 14.36 -9.27
C ARG A 510 -9.66 13.98 -8.31
N TRP A 511 -9.37 12.69 -8.21
CA TRP A 511 -8.39 12.13 -7.26
C TRP A 511 -7.01 11.90 -7.85
N ALA A 512 -6.79 12.18 -9.14
CA ALA A 512 -5.48 12.24 -9.77
C ALA A 512 -5.03 13.68 -10.09
N SER A 513 -5.69 14.69 -9.49
CA SER A 513 -5.44 16.10 -9.77
C SER A 513 -4.10 16.59 -9.21
N ASP A 514 -3.50 17.59 -9.86
CA ASP A 514 -2.24 18.17 -9.39
C ASP A 514 -2.41 18.93 -8.06
N ALA A 515 -3.59 19.52 -7.79
CA ALA A 515 -3.89 20.14 -6.51
C ALA A 515 -3.86 19.12 -5.35
N PHE A 516 -4.36 17.90 -5.58
CA PHE A 516 -4.28 16.84 -4.57
C PHE A 516 -2.82 16.36 -4.37
N ALA A 517 -2.04 16.28 -5.46
CA ALA A 517 -0.61 15.97 -5.37
C ALA A 517 0.17 17.02 -4.57
N GLU A 518 -0.15 18.31 -4.74
CA GLU A 518 0.46 19.41 -3.96
C GLU A 518 0.14 19.30 -2.47
N TYR A 519 -1.10 18.96 -2.10
CA TYR A 519 -1.49 18.69 -0.72
C TYR A 519 -0.70 17.52 -0.11
N ILE A 520 -0.56 16.41 -0.85
CA ILE A 520 0.23 15.25 -0.39
C ILE A 520 1.70 15.62 -0.18
N LEU A 521 2.29 16.41 -1.09
CA LEU A 521 3.66 16.89 -0.93
C LEU A 521 3.82 17.82 0.28
N ALA A 522 2.82 18.63 0.59
CA ALA A 522 2.82 19.45 1.79
C ALA A 522 2.81 18.59 3.06
N LEU A 523 1.95 17.56 3.13
CA LEU A 523 1.94 16.59 4.23
C LEU A 523 3.29 15.88 4.38
N GLU A 524 3.91 15.47 3.27
CA GLU A 524 5.23 14.82 3.24
C GLU A 524 6.32 15.72 3.83
N GLY A 525 6.40 16.99 3.41
CA GLY A 525 7.39 17.93 3.93
C GLY A 525 7.22 18.23 5.43
N HIS A 526 5.98 18.28 5.92
CA HIS A 526 5.70 18.41 7.35
C HIS A 526 6.13 17.16 8.13
N LEU A 527 5.87 15.98 7.57
CA LEU A 527 6.25 14.71 8.18
C LEU A 527 7.77 14.55 8.26
N ASP A 528 8.49 14.90 7.19
CA ASP A 528 9.96 14.89 7.15
C ASP A 528 10.54 15.75 8.28
N THR A 529 10.02 16.98 8.42
CA THR A 529 10.43 17.93 9.47
C THR A 529 10.19 17.37 10.87
N LEU A 530 9.03 16.73 11.11
CA LEU A 530 8.74 16.10 12.39
C LEU A 530 9.72 14.94 12.67
N MET A 531 9.92 14.07 11.68
CA MET A 531 10.75 12.86 11.80
C MET A 531 12.21 13.17 12.14
N GLU A 532 12.75 14.31 11.73
CA GLU A 532 14.12 14.75 12.09
C GLU A 532 14.35 14.75 13.61
N THR A 533 13.33 15.10 14.39
CA THR A 533 13.42 15.24 15.85
C THR A 533 12.98 13.99 16.62
N GLU A 534 12.31 13.05 15.96
CA GLU A 534 11.69 11.88 16.58
C GLU A 534 12.69 10.73 16.84
N GLY A 535 12.50 10.05 17.98
CA GLY A 535 13.31 8.91 18.39
C GLY A 535 13.06 7.63 17.58
N SER A 536 13.97 6.66 17.69
CA SER A 536 13.91 5.41 16.91
C SER A 536 12.60 4.63 17.07
N ALA A 537 12.01 4.61 18.27
CA ALA A 537 10.76 3.91 18.53
C ALA A 537 9.56 4.53 17.78
N VAL A 538 9.52 5.86 17.64
CA VAL A 538 8.45 6.56 16.90
C VAL A 538 8.61 6.31 15.40
N ARG A 539 9.86 6.31 14.89
CA ARG A 539 10.16 5.97 13.50
C ARG A 539 9.80 4.52 13.15
N GLU A 540 10.04 3.59 14.07
CA GLU A 540 9.62 2.18 13.92
C GLU A 540 8.09 2.06 13.91
N ALA A 541 7.39 2.72 14.84
CA ALA A 541 5.92 2.74 14.85
C ALA A 541 5.32 3.38 13.59
N ALA A 542 5.95 4.44 13.05
CA ALA A 542 5.55 5.05 11.79
C ALA A 542 5.76 4.11 10.60
N SER A 543 6.87 3.36 10.60
CA SER A 543 7.14 2.31 9.62
C SER A 543 6.09 1.18 9.67
N GLU A 544 5.72 0.73 10.87
CA GLU A 544 4.65 -0.25 11.05
C GLU A 544 3.29 0.28 10.57
N ALA A 545 2.96 1.53 10.90
CA ALA A 545 1.74 2.19 10.47
C ALA A 545 1.66 2.31 8.94
N PHE A 546 2.76 2.68 8.28
CA PHE A 546 2.85 2.70 6.81
C PHE A 546 2.49 1.34 6.21
N LEU A 547 3.06 0.26 6.76
CA LEU A 547 2.84 -1.09 6.24
C LEU A 547 1.40 -1.56 6.48
N GLU A 548 0.81 -1.22 7.63
CA GLU A 548 -0.58 -1.58 7.92
C GLU A 548 -1.56 -0.81 7.02
N VAL A 549 -1.34 0.48 6.78
CA VAL A 549 -2.15 1.25 5.81
C VAL A 549 -2.03 0.65 4.41
N CYS A 550 -0.83 0.31 3.94
CA CYS A 550 -0.65 -0.34 2.63
C CYS A 550 -1.46 -1.65 2.50
N LYS A 551 -1.51 -2.43 3.58
CA LYS A 551 -2.31 -3.66 3.63
C LYS A 551 -3.82 -3.36 3.59
N LEU A 552 -4.28 -2.38 4.37
CA LEU A 552 -5.69 -1.99 4.42
C LEU A 552 -6.18 -1.43 3.08
N GLU A 553 -5.37 -0.60 2.41
CA GLU A 553 -5.62 -0.11 1.05
C GLU A 553 -5.82 -1.27 0.06
N LYS A 554 -4.87 -2.22 0.04
CA LYS A 554 -4.95 -3.41 -0.82
C LYS A 554 -6.26 -4.20 -0.59
N GLU A 555 -6.65 -4.36 0.68
CA GLU A 555 -7.88 -5.07 1.05
C GLU A 555 -9.14 -4.28 0.69
N PHE A 556 -9.10 -2.95 0.84
CA PHE A 556 -10.19 -2.04 0.49
C PHE A 556 -10.52 -2.13 -1.01
N TRP A 557 -9.52 -2.00 -1.88
CA TRP A 557 -9.70 -2.14 -3.34
C TRP A 557 -10.11 -3.55 -3.77
N GLY A 558 -9.85 -4.56 -2.93
CA GLY A 558 -10.20 -5.96 -3.15
C GLY A 558 -11.64 -6.34 -2.79
N MET A 559 -12.46 -5.39 -2.31
CA MET A 559 -13.80 -5.67 -1.81
C MET A 559 -14.71 -6.34 -2.85
N ARG A 560 -15.40 -7.40 -2.44
CA ARG A 560 -16.44 -8.06 -3.24
C ARG A 560 -17.68 -8.32 -2.39
N PRO A 561 -18.90 -8.07 -2.91
CA PRO A 561 -20.11 -8.38 -2.17
C PRO A 561 -20.23 -9.89 -1.92
N ARG A 562 -20.31 -10.30 -0.65
CA ARG A 562 -20.81 -11.63 -0.27
C ARG A 562 -22.25 -11.47 0.20
N THR A 563 -23.21 -11.93 -0.62
CA THR A 563 -24.63 -12.23 -0.32
C THR A 563 -25.38 -11.32 0.66
N ARG A 564 -26.44 -10.64 0.13
CA ARG A 564 -27.58 -9.97 0.82
C ARG A 564 -27.34 -9.53 2.27
N VAL A 565 -27.07 -8.24 2.44
CA VAL A 565 -27.02 -7.55 3.73
C VAL A 565 -28.43 -7.27 4.24
N HIS A 566 -28.66 -7.47 5.54
CA HIS A 566 -29.93 -7.22 6.22
C HIS A 566 -30.14 -5.71 6.45
N ARG A 567 -31.38 -5.27 6.24
CA ARG A 567 -31.88 -3.91 6.51
C ARG A 567 -31.66 -3.51 7.98
N ALA A 568 -31.04 -2.35 8.20
CA ALA A 568 -31.13 -1.64 9.46
C ALA A 568 -32.48 -0.90 9.56
N VAL A 569 -33.01 -0.82 10.78
CA VAL A 569 -34.30 -0.18 11.10
C VAL A 569 -34.05 1.28 11.46
N GLN A 570 -34.74 2.20 10.79
CA GLN A 570 -34.75 3.62 11.14
C GLN A 570 -35.56 3.88 12.42
N ILE A 571 -35.04 4.78 13.25
CA ILE A 571 -35.78 5.49 14.30
C ILE A 571 -36.09 6.88 13.72
N PRO A 572 -37.36 7.31 13.64
CA PRO A 572 -37.72 8.62 13.09
C PRO A 572 -37.33 9.75 14.05
N PRO A 573 -36.97 10.95 13.54
CA PRO A 573 -36.69 12.11 14.37
C PRO A 573 -38.00 12.65 14.97
N ASP A 574 -38.01 12.79 16.29
CA ASP A 574 -39.12 13.39 17.03
C ASP A 574 -39.03 14.92 16.88
N GLN A 575 -40.05 15.53 16.25
CA GLN A 575 -40.16 16.97 16.16
C GLN A 575 -40.65 17.52 17.52
N GLY A 576 -39.75 18.04 18.34
CA GLY A 576 -40.10 18.65 19.62
C GLY A 576 -39.16 19.78 20.04
N MET A 577 -39.75 20.96 20.31
CA MET A 577 -39.29 22.15 21.08
C MET A 577 -37.77 22.46 21.17
N SER A 578 -37.38 23.69 20.79
CA SER A 578 -35.99 24.19 20.84
C SER A 578 -35.49 24.35 22.28
N VAL A 579 -34.64 23.41 22.72
CA VAL A 579 -34.01 23.39 24.04
C VAL A 579 -33.02 24.54 24.20
N CYS A 580 -32.33 24.93 23.13
CA CYS A 580 -31.41 26.06 23.11
C CYS A 580 -32.12 27.40 23.39
N ASN A 581 -33.34 27.58 22.86
CA ASN A 581 -34.14 28.77 23.16
C ASN A 581 -34.60 28.80 24.62
N ASP A 582 -34.93 27.64 25.20
CA ASP A 582 -35.27 27.54 26.63
C ASP A 582 -34.06 27.91 27.50
N LEU A 583 -32.87 27.40 27.19
CA LEU A 583 -31.62 27.75 27.89
C LEU A 583 -31.33 29.25 27.88
N HIS A 584 -31.52 29.90 26.72
CA HIS A 584 -31.34 31.34 26.57
C HIS A 584 -32.38 32.13 27.37
N ALA A 585 -33.66 31.75 27.29
CA ALA A 585 -34.75 32.43 28.00
C ALA A 585 -34.60 32.31 29.53
N GLU A 586 -34.26 31.12 30.03
CA GLU A 586 -34.16 30.80 31.45
C GLU A 586 -32.95 31.47 32.14
N HIS A 587 -31.90 31.82 31.39
CA HIS A 587 -30.67 32.44 31.91
C HIS A 587 -30.39 33.83 31.29
N SER A 588 -31.43 34.53 30.84
CA SER A 588 -31.35 35.83 30.16
C SER A 588 -30.50 36.89 30.89
N THR A 589 -30.50 36.91 32.23
CA THR A 589 -29.64 37.83 33.01
C THR A 589 -28.14 37.53 32.85
N ALA A 590 -27.75 36.25 32.91
CA ALA A 590 -26.36 35.86 32.73
C ALA A 590 -25.92 36.08 31.27
N TRP A 591 -26.81 35.78 30.32
CA TRP A 591 -26.59 36.03 28.90
C TRP A 591 -26.38 37.52 28.59
N SER A 592 -27.22 38.41 29.14
CA SER A 592 -27.08 39.85 28.95
C SER A 592 -25.74 40.41 29.44
N GLN A 593 -25.11 39.78 30.44
CA GLN A 593 -23.78 40.16 30.93
C GLN A 593 -22.65 39.63 30.04
N ALA A 594 -22.88 38.54 29.31
CA ALA A 594 -21.91 37.96 28.38
C ALA A 594 -21.78 38.77 27.08
N VAL A 595 -22.90 39.33 26.60
CA VAL A 595 -22.96 40.00 25.28
C VAL A 595 -22.91 41.54 25.36
N SER A 596 -22.81 42.13 26.55
CA SER A 596 -22.78 43.58 26.76
C SER A 596 -21.63 43.94 27.71
N HIS A 597 -20.63 44.65 27.20
CA HIS A 597 -19.44 45.02 27.96
C HIS A 597 -18.92 46.41 27.56
N PRO A 598 -18.32 47.20 28.49
CA PRO A 598 -17.75 48.52 28.17
C PRO A 598 -16.73 48.52 27.03
N PHE A 599 -16.02 47.41 26.80
CA PHE A 599 -15.16 47.22 25.62
C PHE A 599 -15.94 47.34 24.31
N LEU A 600 -17.05 46.61 24.17
CA LEU A 600 -17.87 46.60 22.97
C LEU A 600 -18.55 47.97 22.73
N GLU A 601 -19.00 48.62 23.81
CA GLU A 601 -19.53 49.99 23.76
C GLU A 601 -18.46 50.99 23.31
N ALA A 602 -17.23 50.88 23.83
CA ALA A 602 -16.11 51.74 23.44
C ALA A 602 -15.68 51.51 21.98
N CYS A 603 -15.73 50.27 21.48
CA CYS A 603 -15.55 49.95 20.06
C CYS A 603 -16.60 50.62 19.19
N ARG A 604 -17.89 50.45 19.52
CA ARG A 604 -19.03 51.07 18.81
C ARG A 604 -18.88 52.59 18.73
N ASP A 605 -18.52 53.20 19.85
CA ASP A 605 -18.44 54.66 19.98
C ASP A 605 -17.12 55.23 19.45
N GLY A 606 -16.16 54.38 19.05
CA GLY A 606 -14.85 54.77 18.54
C GLY A 606 -13.94 55.41 19.60
N THR A 607 -14.14 55.05 20.87
CA THR A 607 -13.46 55.67 22.04
C THR A 607 -12.43 54.75 22.70
N LEU A 608 -12.31 53.51 22.23
CA LEU A 608 -11.40 52.51 22.80
C LEU A 608 -9.93 52.91 22.61
N ASP A 609 -9.08 52.64 23.60
CA ASP A 609 -7.63 52.80 23.45
C ASP A 609 -7.07 51.73 22.49
N LEU A 610 -6.16 52.14 21.58
CA LEU A 610 -5.58 51.22 20.60
C LEU A 610 -4.83 50.07 21.26
N LYS A 611 -4.17 50.29 22.41
CA LYS A 611 -3.46 49.24 23.13
C LYS A 611 -4.42 48.19 23.70
N ALA A 612 -5.60 48.61 24.15
CA ALA A 612 -6.64 47.70 24.63
C ALA A 612 -7.20 46.84 23.47
N PHE A 613 -7.35 47.44 22.28
CA PHE A 613 -7.74 46.72 21.08
C PHE A 613 -6.68 45.71 20.62
N ASP A 614 -5.41 46.11 20.57
CA ASP A 614 -4.31 45.21 20.21
C ASP A 614 -4.17 44.06 21.23
N THR A 615 -4.43 44.35 22.51
CA THR A 615 -4.49 43.32 23.57
C THR A 615 -5.59 42.31 23.28
N TRP A 616 -6.83 42.76 23.03
CA TRP A 616 -7.92 41.87 22.66
C TRP A 616 -7.59 41.08 21.39
N LEU A 617 -7.04 41.72 20.35
CA LEU A 617 -6.71 41.08 19.07
C LEU A 617 -5.72 39.91 19.23
N VAL A 618 -4.71 40.06 20.10
CA VAL A 618 -3.76 38.98 20.43
C VAL A 618 -4.45 37.85 21.20
N GLN A 619 -5.25 38.18 22.21
CA GLN A 619 -5.91 37.17 23.04
C GLN A 619 -6.98 36.40 22.26
N ASP A 620 -7.71 37.07 21.38
CA ASP A 620 -8.71 36.48 20.51
C ASP A 620 -8.06 35.54 19.49
N TYR A 621 -6.91 35.92 18.91
CA TYR A 621 -6.11 35.00 18.10
C TYR A 621 -5.71 33.72 18.87
N LEU A 622 -5.19 33.85 20.09
CA LEU A 622 -4.81 32.71 20.94
C LEU A 622 -6.02 31.83 21.31
N PHE A 623 -7.18 32.45 21.54
CA PHE A 623 -8.43 31.75 21.77
C PHE A 623 -8.89 30.98 20.52
N VAL A 624 -8.93 31.63 19.35
CA VAL A 624 -9.39 31.05 18.09
C VAL A 624 -8.51 29.86 17.68
N LEU A 625 -7.20 29.92 17.94
CA LEU A 625 -6.29 28.79 17.73
C LEU A 625 -6.72 27.52 18.48
N GLU A 626 -7.06 27.66 19.77
CA GLU A 626 -7.52 26.54 20.60
C GLU A 626 -8.98 26.19 20.34
N PHE A 627 -9.79 27.17 19.95
CA PHE A 627 -11.16 26.97 19.51
C PHE A 627 -11.24 26.12 18.24
N ALA A 628 -10.33 26.31 17.27
CA ALA A 628 -10.23 25.45 16.08
C ALA A 628 -9.98 23.97 16.45
N ARG A 629 -9.11 23.70 17.44
CA ARG A 629 -8.92 22.34 17.97
C ARG A 629 -10.18 21.81 18.64
N PHE A 630 -10.84 22.66 19.42
CA PHE A 630 -12.09 22.32 20.09
C PHE A 630 -13.20 21.96 19.09
N MET A 631 -13.32 22.70 17.98
CA MET A 631 -14.22 22.38 16.88
C MET A 631 -13.85 21.08 16.17
N ALA A 632 -12.56 20.86 15.90
CA ALA A 632 -12.07 19.63 15.27
C ALA A 632 -12.43 18.39 16.12
N LEU A 633 -12.28 18.48 17.43
CA LEU A 633 -12.69 17.43 18.37
C LEU A 633 -14.22 17.26 18.46
N ALA A 634 -15.02 18.28 18.17
CA ALA A 634 -16.47 18.13 18.05
C ALA A 634 -16.82 17.27 16.81
N ILE A 635 -16.12 17.49 15.68
CA ILE A 635 -16.31 16.72 14.44
C ILE A 635 -15.99 15.25 14.65
N THR A 636 -14.96 14.89 15.45
CA THR A 636 -14.62 13.48 15.71
C THR A 636 -15.76 12.71 16.40
N LYS A 637 -16.67 13.40 17.10
CA LYS A 637 -17.82 12.80 17.82
C LYS A 637 -19.18 13.00 17.15
N ALA A 638 -19.26 13.93 16.20
CA ALA A 638 -20.53 14.36 15.61
C ALA A 638 -21.18 13.27 14.74
N PRO A 639 -22.52 13.16 14.67
CA PRO A 639 -23.16 12.36 13.63
C PRO A 639 -22.95 13.01 12.24
N TYR A 640 -22.95 12.20 11.16
CA TYR A 640 -22.71 12.67 9.78
C TYR A 640 -23.56 13.87 9.39
N ARG A 641 -24.85 13.85 9.73
CA ARG A 641 -25.80 14.94 9.42
C ARG A 641 -25.39 16.31 9.96
N HIS A 642 -24.46 16.38 10.91
CA HIS A 642 -23.94 17.63 11.48
C HIS A 642 -22.59 18.04 10.87
N PHE A 643 -21.98 17.21 10.02
CA PHE A 643 -20.64 17.47 9.46
C PHE A 643 -20.61 18.77 8.66
N HIS A 644 -21.55 18.96 7.74
CA HIS A 644 -21.56 20.14 6.88
C HIS A 644 -21.51 21.46 7.66
N THR A 645 -22.34 21.60 8.71
CA THR A 645 -22.32 22.80 9.56
C THR A 645 -21.01 22.92 10.34
N LEU A 646 -20.52 21.84 10.96
CA LEU A 646 -19.28 21.92 11.76
C LEU A 646 -18.04 22.17 10.89
N LEU A 647 -17.97 21.58 9.70
CA LEU A 647 -16.91 21.77 8.71
C LEU A 647 -16.94 23.21 8.19
N GLY A 648 -18.12 23.74 7.85
CA GLY A 648 -18.25 25.14 7.42
C GLY A 648 -17.70 26.14 8.46
N GLY A 649 -17.89 25.86 9.75
CA GLY A 649 -17.33 26.70 10.82
C GLY A 649 -15.81 26.57 10.94
N ILE A 650 -15.25 25.36 11.00
CA ILE A 650 -13.80 25.20 11.17
C ILE A 650 -13.01 25.68 9.93
N ILE A 651 -13.59 25.55 8.73
CA ILE A 651 -13.00 26.07 7.49
C ILE A 651 -12.98 27.60 7.51
N ALA A 652 -14.04 28.25 8.01
CA ALA A 652 -14.08 29.70 8.16
C ALA A 652 -13.00 30.24 9.14
N LEU A 653 -12.56 29.42 10.10
CA LEU A 653 -11.47 29.80 11.01
C LEU A 653 -10.11 29.91 10.30
N GLU A 654 -9.89 29.27 9.16
CA GLU A 654 -8.65 29.43 8.39
C GLU A 654 -8.49 30.87 7.88
N ASP A 655 -9.56 31.40 7.27
CA ASP A 655 -9.65 32.78 6.79
C ASP A 655 -9.56 33.79 7.95
N GLU A 656 -10.04 33.40 9.13
CA GLU A 656 -9.97 34.20 10.35
C GLU A 656 -8.56 34.26 10.94
N LEU A 657 -7.90 33.11 11.12
CA LEU A 657 -6.52 33.05 11.62
C LEU A 657 -5.55 33.77 10.68
N SER A 658 -5.72 33.61 9.36
CA SER A 658 -4.92 34.32 8.35
C SER A 658 -5.10 35.84 8.44
N TRP A 659 -6.33 36.29 8.73
CA TRP A 659 -6.62 37.70 8.93
C TRP A 659 -5.99 38.26 10.22
N PHE A 660 -6.08 37.54 11.34
CA PHE A 660 -5.42 37.94 12.58
C PHE A 660 -3.92 38.13 12.39
N GLN A 661 -3.27 37.17 11.73
CA GLN A 661 -1.84 37.25 11.41
C GLN A 661 -1.50 38.48 10.55
N GLY A 662 -2.33 38.78 9.54
CA GLY A 662 -2.17 39.99 8.73
C GLY A 662 -2.34 41.28 9.55
N CYS A 663 -3.38 41.35 10.38
CA CYS A 663 -3.65 42.53 11.22
C CYS A 663 -2.55 42.74 12.28
N LEU A 664 -2.05 41.69 12.91
CA LEU A 664 -0.97 41.77 13.91
C LEU A 664 0.38 42.06 13.25
N GLY A 665 0.65 41.48 12.07
CA GLY A 665 1.85 41.73 11.29
C GLY A 665 1.98 43.20 10.85
N THR A 666 0.89 43.83 10.40
CA THR A 666 0.89 45.27 10.06
C THR A 666 1.14 46.19 11.27
N ARG A 667 0.91 45.69 12.49
CA ARG A 667 1.16 46.39 13.76
C ARG A 667 2.55 46.08 14.35
N GLY A 668 3.30 45.18 13.73
CA GLY A 668 4.64 44.77 14.21
C GLY A 668 4.61 43.94 15.48
N ILE A 669 3.48 43.29 15.81
CA ILE A 669 3.33 42.43 16.98
C ILE A 669 3.85 41.04 16.64
N ASN A 670 4.81 40.54 17.43
CA ASN A 670 5.36 39.20 17.26
C ASN A 670 4.55 38.19 18.11
N LEU A 671 3.68 37.42 17.44
CA LEU A 671 2.84 36.41 18.06
C LEU A 671 3.61 35.32 18.83
N GLU A 672 4.88 35.07 18.51
CA GLU A 672 5.69 34.06 19.22
C GLU A 672 6.10 34.51 20.63
N GLU A 673 6.01 35.81 20.95
CA GLU A 673 6.38 36.39 22.25
C GLU A 673 5.17 36.66 23.16
N GLU A 674 3.95 36.48 22.65
CA GLU A 674 2.72 36.75 23.36
C GLU A 674 2.19 35.51 24.10
N ALA A 675 1.55 35.73 25.25
CA ALA A 675 0.96 34.68 26.07
C ALA A 675 -0.50 34.97 26.42
N ALA A 676 -1.27 33.90 26.65
CA ALA A 676 -2.65 34.04 27.10
C ALA A 676 -2.68 34.68 28.49
N LYS A 677 -3.47 35.74 28.64
CA LYS A 677 -3.81 36.36 29.93
C LYS A 677 -4.74 35.44 30.71
N ALA A 678 -4.83 35.65 32.02
CA ALA A 678 -5.57 34.75 32.91
C ALA A 678 -7.02 34.47 32.46
N PRO A 679 -7.83 35.45 32.01
CA PRO A 679 -9.19 35.17 31.51
C PRO A 679 -9.20 34.33 30.23
N CYS A 680 -8.31 34.62 29.27
CA CYS A 680 -8.17 33.82 28.05
C CYS A 680 -7.71 32.40 28.36
N GLN A 681 -6.72 32.23 29.25
CA GLN A 681 -6.21 30.93 29.66
C GLN A 681 -7.30 30.11 30.39
N GLU A 682 -8.07 30.73 31.29
CA GLU A 682 -9.18 30.05 31.96
C GLU A 682 -10.25 29.56 30.96
N TYR A 683 -10.50 30.35 29.91
CA TYR A 683 -11.41 29.95 28.84
C TYR A 683 -10.86 28.76 28.04
N ILE A 684 -9.59 28.80 27.66
CA ILE A 684 -8.89 27.71 26.98
C ILE A 684 -8.94 26.43 27.84
N ASP A 685 -8.58 26.54 29.12
CA ASP A 685 -8.60 25.42 30.07
C ASP A 685 -10.02 24.82 30.19
N TYR A 686 -11.05 25.67 30.17
CA TYR A 686 -12.43 25.20 30.19
C TYR A 686 -12.81 24.45 28.90
N MET A 687 -12.44 24.97 27.72
CA MET A 687 -12.64 24.25 26.45
C MET A 687 -11.93 22.90 26.47
N HIS A 688 -10.69 22.86 26.96
CA HIS A 688 -9.93 21.61 27.12
C HIS A 688 -10.62 20.64 28.08
N SER A 689 -11.19 21.12 29.19
CA SER A 689 -11.98 20.28 30.10
C SER A 689 -13.26 19.70 29.46
N CYS A 690 -13.72 20.31 28.37
CA CYS A 690 -14.88 19.86 27.61
C CYS A 690 -14.52 18.87 26.49
N ASN A 691 -13.22 18.69 26.16
CA ASN A 691 -12.76 17.83 25.07
C ASN A 691 -13.16 16.35 25.22
N ASP A 692 -13.40 15.87 26.43
CA ASP A 692 -13.82 14.48 26.70
C ASP A 692 -15.33 14.36 27.01
N GLN A 693 -16.06 15.48 26.99
CA GLN A 693 -17.50 15.47 27.28
C GLN A 693 -18.29 14.81 26.14
N PRO A 694 -19.47 14.23 26.44
CA PRO A 694 -20.41 13.75 25.44
C PRO A 694 -20.74 14.82 24.38
N TYR A 695 -20.95 14.37 23.14
CA TYR A 695 -21.18 15.25 21.99
C TYR A 695 -22.26 16.33 22.21
N PRO A 696 -23.43 16.05 22.83
CA PRO A 696 -24.44 17.08 23.08
C PRO A 696 -23.93 18.25 23.94
N ILE A 697 -23.06 17.98 24.92
CA ILE A 697 -22.47 19.02 25.77
C ILE A 697 -21.42 19.81 24.98
N HIS A 698 -20.54 19.11 24.26
CA HIS A 698 -19.48 19.70 23.44
C HIS A 698 -20.07 20.68 22.42
N VAL A 699 -21.08 20.25 21.66
CA VAL A 699 -21.70 21.11 20.63
C VAL A 699 -22.55 22.24 21.21
N THR A 700 -23.09 22.07 22.42
CA THR A 700 -23.77 23.16 23.16
C THR A 700 -22.78 24.25 23.56
N VAL A 701 -21.57 23.88 24.01
CA VAL A 701 -20.50 24.85 24.31
C VAL A 701 -20.09 25.61 23.06
N LEU A 702 -19.85 24.90 21.95
CA LEU A 702 -19.50 25.49 20.66
C LEU A 702 -20.57 26.49 20.19
N TRP A 703 -21.84 26.10 20.22
CA TRP A 703 -22.96 26.98 19.90
C TRP A 703 -23.04 28.21 20.82
N ALA A 704 -22.86 28.02 22.13
CA ALA A 704 -22.96 29.10 23.09
C ALA A 704 -21.86 30.17 22.88
N ILE A 705 -20.63 29.75 22.59
CA ILE A 705 -19.49 30.63 22.26
C ILE A 705 -19.84 31.46 21.03
N GLU A 706 -20.12 30.80 19.90
CA GLU A 706 -20.39 31.46 18.60
C GLU A 706 -21.59 32.41 18.67
N LYS A 707 -22.65 32.00 19.37
CA LYS A 707 -23.84 32.83 19.55
C LYS A 707 -23.57 34.04 20.43
N ALA A 708 -22.80 33.88 21.52
CA ALA A 708 -22.44 35.00 22.39
C ALA A 708 -21.61 36.02 21.62
N TYR A 709 -20.64 35.55 20.84
CA TYR A 709 -19.78 36.39 20.00
C TYR A 709 -20.58 37.15 18.92
N HIS A 710 -21.45 36.45 18.20
CA HIS A 710 -22.34 37.08 17.20
C HIS A 710 -23.25 38.15 17.83
N GLU A 711 -23.96 37.82 18.92
CA GLU A 711 -24.88 38.76 19.56
C GLU A 711 -24.15 39.95 20.18
N ALA A 712 -22.96 39.75 20.73
CA ALA A 712 -22.10 40.81 21.26
C ALA A 712 -21.76 41.84 20.17
N TRP A 713 -21.19 41.40 19.04
CA TRP A 713 -20.81 42.30 17.95
C TRP A 713 -22.02 42.89 17.21
N HIS A 714 -23.08 42.09 17.01
CA HIS A 714 -24.31 42.56 16.34
C HIS A 714 -25.05 43.62 17.16
N ALA A 715 -25.08 43.52 18.49
CA ALA A 715 -25.70 44.53 19.36
C ALA A 715 -24.90 45.85 19.41
N HIS A 716 -23.61 45.82 19.08
CA HIS A 716 -22.68 46.95 19.19
C HIS A 716 -22.18 47.46 17.84
N GLN A 717 -22.97 47.29 16.77
CA GLN A 717 -22.66 47.88 15.46
C GLN A 717 -22.68 49.42 15.53
N PRO A 718 -21.67 50.11 14.96
CA PRO A 718 -21.64 51.56 14.95
C PRO A 718 -22.71 52.13 14.00
N PRO A 719 -23.37 53.25 14.35
CA PRO A 719 -24.44 53.83 13.53
C PRO A 719 -23.95 54.42 12.19
N GLN A 720 -22.66 54.71 12.07
CA GLN A 720 -21.94 55.03 10.84
C GLN A 720 -20.52 54.44 10.94
N PRO A 721 -19.83 54.09 9.84
CA PRO A 721 -18.46 53.57 9.88
C PRO A 721 -17.56 54.54 10.66
N ASN A 722 -17.09 54.12 11.83
CA ASN A 722 -16.26 54.93 12.70
C ASN A 722 -14.82 54.50 12.46
N GLN A 723 -14.04 55.39 11.82
CA GLN A 723 -12.61 55.29 11.50
C GLN A 723 -11.88 54.02 12.02
N ALA A 724 -11.23 53.31 11.10
CA ALA A 724 -10.30 52.20 11.35
C ALA A 724 -9.49 52.41 12.65
N PRO A 725 -9.48 51.42 13.58
CA PRO A 725 -9.46 49.98 13.26
C PRO A 725 -10.64 49.12 13.75
N TYR A 726 -11.73 49.67 14.32
CA TYR A 726 -12.72 48.87 15.05
C TYR A 726 -13.86 48.27 14.18
N ASP A 727 -14.17 48.88 13.03
CA ASP A 727 -15.27 48.45 12.15
C ASP A 727 -15.11 47.00 11.63
N TYR A 728 -13.87 46.54 11.43
CA TYR A 728 -13.55 45.21 10.90
C TYR A 728 -14.13 44.06 11.71
N ALA A 729 -14.24 44.25 13.03
CA ALA A 729 -14.81 43.23 13.92
C ALA A 729 -16.30 43.02 13.63
N THR A 730 -17.05 44.11 13.49
CA THR A 730 -18.47 44.05 13.16
C THR A 730 -18.74 43.55 11.74
N GLU A 731 -17.84 43.82 10.78
CA GLU A 731 -17.95 43.30 9.41
C GLU A 731 -17.84 41.77 9.34
N ARG A 732 -17.17 41.13 10.30
CA ARG A 732 -17.00 39.67 10.36
C ARG A 732 -18.08 39.01 11.22
N TRP A 733 -18.15 39.37 12.50
CA TRP A 733 -18.96 38.65 13.48
C TRP A 733 -20.38 39.19 13.63
N ALA A 734 -20.73 40.29 12.96
CA ALA A 734 -22.12 40.73 12.80
C ALA A 734 -22.60 40.60 11.34
N SER A 735 -21.91 39.81 10.53
CA SER A 735 -22.23 39.58 9.12
C SER A 735 -23.44 38.64 8.94
N GLU A 736 -24.13 38.78 7.82
CA GLU A 736 -25.24 37.89 7.45
C GLU A 736 -24.82 36.41 7.31
N PRO A 737 -23.66 36.07 6.68
CA PRO A 737 -23.16 34.69 6.65
C PRO A 737 -22.95 34.09 8.03
N PHE A 738 -22.35 34.84 8.96
CA PHE A 738 -22.10 34.36 10.32
C PHE A 738 -23.41 34.21 11.11
N SER A 739 -24.37 35.14 10.94
CA SER A 739 -25.71 35.02 11.51
C SER A 739 -26.45 33.77 11.04
N LYS A 740 -26.28 33.40 9.76
CA LYS A 740 -26.82 32.15 9.21
C LYS A 740 -26.14 30.93 9.84
N TYR A 741 -24.81 30.94 9.92
CA TYR A 741 -24.04 29.88 10.55
C TYR A 741 -24.46 29.60 12.00
N VAL A 742 -24.58 30.65 12.83
CA VAL A 742 -25.02 30.53 14.23
C VAL A 742 -26.40 29.88 14.35
N LYS A 743 -27.33 30.16 13.43
CA LYS A 743 -28.66 29.54 13.40
C LYS A 743 -28.60 28.06 13.02
N GLU A 744 -27.75 27.70 12.06
CA GLU A 744 -27.54 26.31 11.66
C GLU A 744 -26.88 25.51 12.79
N LEU A 745 -25.89 26.11 13.46
CA LEU A 745 -25.24 25.53 14.62
C LEU A 745 -26.21 25.38 15.80
N GLN A 746 -27.14 26.31 15.99
CA GLN A 746 -28.24 26.15 16.95
C GLN A 746 -29.09 24.92 16.65
N ALA A 747 -29.48 24.72 15.38
CA ALA A 747 -30.24 23.55 14.96
C ALA A 747 -29.47 22.24 15.23
N VAL A 748 -28.16 22.23 14.99
CA VAL A 748 -27.28 21.10 15.32
C VAL A 748 -27.25 20.81 16.82
N ALA A 749 -27.13 21.84 17.66
CA ALA A 749 -27.15 21.70 19.11
C ALA A 749 -28.51 21.21 19.63
N ASP A 750 -29.60 21.74 19.08
CA ASP A 750 -30.97 21.29 19.39
C ASP A 750 -31.20 19.82 19.03
N ASP A 751 -30.74 19.35 17.86
CA ASP A 751 -30.84 17.92 17.47
C ASP A 751 -30.03 17.01 18.41
N ALA A 752 -28.80 17.42 18.75
CA ALA A 752 -27.96 16.67 19.67
C ALA A 752 -28.59 16.57 21.07
N LEU A 753 -29.15 17.68 21.57
CA LEU A 753 -29.83 17.73 22.86
C LEU A 753 -31.15 16.96 22.84
N ALA A 754 -31.88 16.92 21.72
CA ALA A 754 -33.12 16.16 21.59
C ALA A 754 -32.90 14.66 21.87
N SER A 755 -31.76 14.12 21.45
CA SER A 755 -31.37 12.72 21.69
C SER A 755 -30.63 12.50 23.02
N ALA A 756 -30.30 13.56 23.75
CA ALA A 756 -29.47 13.49 24.96
C ALA A 756 -30.25 13.03 26.20
N THR A 757 -29.56 12.31 27.08
CA THR A 757 -30.05 11.90 28.40
C THR A 757 -30.32 13.11 29.30
N ARG A 758 -31.08 12.89 30.37
CA ARG A 758 -31.39 13.94 31.35
C ARG A 758 -30.12 14.52 32.01
N ASP A 759 -29.15 13.68 32.28
CA ASP A 759 -27.89 14.08 32.91
C ASP A 759 -27.05 14.91 31.92
N GLU A 760 -26.97 14.51 30.65
CA GLU A 760 -26.31 15.28 29.59
C GLU A 760 -26.98 16.65 29.38
N ARG A 761 -28.31 16.74 29.37
CA ARG A 761 -29.02 18.03 29.28
C ARG A 761 -28.74 18.93 30.48
N THR A 762 -28.63 18.35 31.67
CA THR A 762 -28.28 19.10 32.90
C THR A 762 -26.85 19.61 32.84
N ALA A 763 -25.92 18.79 32.38
CA ALA A 763 -24.53 19.17 32.16
C ALA A 763 -24.38 20.24 31.06
N ALA A 764 -25.12 20.11 29.95
CA ALA A 764 -25.15 21.10 28.87
C ALA A 764 -25.66 22.46 29.35
N ARG A 765 -26.68 22.48 30.22
CA ARG A 765 -27.16 23.71 30.88
C ARG A 765 -26.11 24.34 31.78
N ALA A 766 -25.40 23.53 32.58
CA ALA A 766 -24.31 24.03 33.42
C ALA A 766 -23.16 24.60 32.56
N ALA A 767 -22.87 23.94 31.43
CA ALA A 767 -21.85 24.38 30.49
C ALA A 767 -22.20 25.73 29.85
N PHE A 768 -23.46 25.90 29.39
CA PHE A 768 -23.96 27.17 28.86
C PHE A 768 -23.79 28.34 29.85
N ILE A 769 -24.12 28.13 31.13
CA ILE A 769 -23.95 29.14 32.17
C ILE A 769 -22.46 29.50 32.37
N ASN A 770 -21.58 28.50 32.31
CA ASN A 770 -20.16 28.75 32.46
C ASN A 770 -19.57 29.51 31.26
N VAL A 771 -20.02 29.22 30.03
CA VAL A 771 -19.69 30.01 28.84
C VAL A 771 -20.09 31.47 29.03
N CYS A 772 -21.32 31.75 29.49
CA CYS A 772 -21.76 33.13 29.75
C CYS A 772 -20.83 33.89 30.73
N ARG A 773 -20.34 33.19 31.76
CA ARG A 773 -19.40 33.76 32.73
C ARG A 773 -18.03 34.04 32.08
N LEU A 774 -17.50 33.09 31.32
CA LEU A 774 -16.20 33.19 30.67
C LEU A 774 -16.20 34.29 29.61
N GLU A 775 -17.24 34.40 28.79
CA GLU A 775 -17.41 35.49 27.81
C GLU A 775 -17.33 36.88 28.47
N ARG A 776 -18.05 37.07 29.58
CA ARG A 776 -17.99 38.33 30.34
C ARG A 776 -16.56 38.64 30.80
N ASP A 777 -15.87 37.64 31.35
CA ASP A 777 -14.52 37.81 31.90
C ASP A 777 -13.48 38.02 30.78
N PHE A 778 -13.71 37.42 29.59
CA PHE A 778 -12.88 37.58 28.40
C PHE A 778 -12.85 39.02 27.91
N TRP A 779 -14.00 39.71 27.80
CA TRP A 779 -14.01 41.11 27.39
C TRP A 779 -13.28 42.06 28.37
N ALA A 780 -13.23 41.71 29.65
CA ALA A 780 -12.55 42.52 30.67
C ALA A 780 -11.02 42.51 30.50
N MET A 781 -10.45 41.45 29.94
CA MET A 781 -9.00 41.27 29.80
C MET A 781 -8.36 42.32 28.88
N ALA A 782 -9.14 42.94 27.98
CA ALA A 782 -8.67 44.00 27.09
C ALA A 782 -8.11 45.21 27.85
N TYR A 783 -8.51 45.41 29.11
CA TYR A 783 -8.07 46.50 29.96
C TYR A 783 -6.95 46.12 30.94
N GLU A 784 -6.54 44.84 30.97
CA GLU A 784 -5.43 44.38 31.81
C GLU A 784 -4.11 44.74 31.13
N THR A 785 -3.42 45.77 31.64
CA THR A 785 -2.11 46.21 31.12
C THR A 785 -0.97 45.28 31.46
#